data_AF-L7FLX4-F1
#
_entry.id   AF-L7FLX4-F1
#
_cell.length_a   1.000
_cell.length_b   1.000
_cell.length_c   1.000
_cell.angle_alpha   90.00
_cell.angle_beta   90.00
_cell.angle_gamma   90.00
#
_symmetry.space_group_name_H-M   'P 1'
#
loop_
_entity.id
_entity.type
_entity.pdbx_description
1 polymer ?
#
loop_
_entity_poly.entity_id
_entity_poly.type
_entity_poly.pdbx_seq_one_letter_code
_entity_poly.pdbx_strand_id
1 'polypeptide(L)'
;MQILLFTAYLILCSKAIEESECYQLDNTKMCIKDKEGDKKCKDTLTIKATDMQPLCEGAFMDNVLITSFVYMPAQKVEIGAKAFKGATKLETVTIKNKIMSLGDEAFSGCVALTNIDVTGLTTIPTKCFEGCTSLATVTANDAVTTYEESSFKNSGLTKITFADTIIKIGDNAFSGTKMTTITFPKTDVTSFGKQVFEGIITLTHTDLAENTMIPEGTFLGCTKLNNVSGTQKVATVGKDAFKNCEKLENLNLYEPLTTLSDTLPNVKNLFFHGTASPATLPNDLNSDLRVYVTEKYTGSQFGVLKVLKAKCTNFECVDVTPDVAPAAKLAGEFTPKCIKCPNNFLSVDGNNYYCEYDMTVCLAAHPKCKVCAVDKCYQCQENKYLKEDLFECFDKCDDGYYSDDSTATSFKCKKCLAECQNCTDGIKCTSCPENKLLLEDTGKCVTATECPSGYYKDTTATAICKKCKTGSNCLTCESDSKCLSCIDGFYLTKEGTCSGCNTIKGCGKCKSATECTECTIDNLQPDKTCKPNCPEAYFAKDKVCTACVNDCKTCTEETKCAVCKDDALIVEDTKKCVKGNCPEMYFKDNEEKICKRCTDGCKVCSNATDCQECVAPKMLEEGTMRCVEKCGDGFFNVDNKKCDMCMDNCMTCAAKEKCDKCKENYFMSEDKCVDMCPEKYFEKQGKCEKCKDTYNTPCKQGDTECEVCMNKSGTLKVLVVALVFVLMIAF
;
A
#
# COMPACT_ATOMS: atom_id res chain seq x y z
N MET A 1 54.53 -32.27 -19.58
CA MET A 1 54.68 -30.81 -19.81
C MET A 1 53.78 -29.99 -18.86
N GLN A 2 53.68 -30.35 -17.57
CA GLN A 2 52.80 -29.66 -16.60
C GLN A 2 53.49 -29.30 -15.27
N ILE A 3 54.65 -29.90 -14.96
CA ILE A 3 55.43 -29.57 -13.76
C ILE A 3 56.24 -28.26 -13.96
N LEU A 4 56.61 -27.93 -15.21
CA LEU A 4 57.25 -26.65 -15.57
C LEU A 4 56.30 -25.44 -15.55
N LEU A 5 54.98 -25.65 -15.45
CA LEU A 5 54.00 -24.57 -15.35
C LEU A 5 53.70 -24.17 -13.89
N PHE A 6 53.82 -25.11 -12.94
CA PHE A 6 53.67 -24.79 -11.51
C PHE A 6 54.87 -24.02 -10.95
N THR A 7 56.09 -24.29 -11.43
CA THR A 7 57.26 -23.47 -11.10
C THR A 7 57.25 -22.11 -11.83
N ALA A 8 56.57 -21.98 -12.98
CA ALA A 8 56.38 -20.70 -13.65
C ALA A 8 55.34 -19.81 -12.95
N TYR A 9 54.25 -20.37 -12.40
CA TYR A 9 53.23 -19.61 -11.67
C TYR A 9 53.72 -19.05 -10.32
N LEU A 10 54.75 -19.66 -9.73
CA LEU A 10 55.47 -19.15 -8.55
C LEU A 10 56.59 -18.16 -8.88
N ILE A 11 56.87 -17.90 -10.17
CA ILE A 11 57.95 -17.02 -10.64
C ILE A 11 57.41 -15.86 -11.52
N LEU A 12 56.08 -15.78 -11.70
CA LEU A 12 55.39 -14.71 -12.45
C LEU A 12 54.57 -13.76 -11.54
N CYS A 13 55.11 -13.45 -10.35
CA CYS A 13 54.78 -12.22 -9.62
C CYS A 13 55.98 -11.74 -8.77
N SER A 14 57.15 -11.64 -9.42
CA SER A 14 58.41 -11.22 -8.78
C SER A 14 59.13 -10.12 -9.57
N LYS A 15 58.38 -9.07 -9.95
CA LYS A 15 58.96 -7.73 -9.90
C LYS A 15 58.83 -7.27 -8.45
N ALA A 16 59.85 -7.62 -7.67
CA ALA A 16 59.92 -7.29 -6.27
C ALA A 16 59.79 -5.78 -6.05
N ILE A 17 59.34 -5.41 -4.85
CA ILE A 17 59.75 -4.15 -4.25
C ILE A 17 61.29 -4.12 -4.34
N GLU A 18 61.85 -3.07 -4.95
CA GLU A 18 63.28 -2.77 -4.73
C GLU A 18 63.43 -2.44 -3.24
N GLU A 19 63.90 -3.41 -2.45
CA GLU A 19 64.25 -3.17 -1.05
C GLU A 19 65.29 -2.05 -1.01
N SER A 20 64.94 -0.93 -0.36
CA SER A 20 65.90 0.15 -0.18
C SER A 20 66.85 -0.16 0.98
N GLU A 21 67.80 0.74 1.19
CA GLU A 21 68.66 0.70 2.37
C GLU A 21 67.87 0.81 3.69
N CYS A 22 66.65 1.38 3.67
CA CYS A 22 65.90 1.72 4.88
C CYS A 22 64.56 0.99 5.10
N TYR A 23 63.96 0.36 4.09
CA TYR A 23 62.72 -0.42 4.26
C TYR A 23 62.85 -1.83 3.68
N GLN A 24 61.99 -2.74 4.13
CA GLN A 24 61.94 -4.16 3.75
C GLN A 24 60.50 -4.65 3.56
N LEU A 25 60.36 -5.75 2.82
CA LEU A 25 59.14 -6.55 2.78
C LEU A 25 59.18 -7.56 3.95
N ASP A 26 58.17 -7.53 4.81
CA ASP A 26 57.92 -8.60 5.76
C ASP A 26 57.35 -9.80 4.98
N ASN A 27 58.21 -10.78 4.66
CA ASN A 27 57.81 -11.96 3.89
C ASN A 27 56.80 -12.87 4.62
N THR A 28 56.54 -12.68 5.92
CA THR A 28 55.53 -13.45 6.66
C THR A 28 54.15 -12.80 6.62
N LYS A 29 54.11 -11.47 6.68
CA LYS A 29 52.87 -10.67 6.62
C LYS A 29 52.57 -10.08 5.23
N MET A 30 53.48 -10.24 4.26
CA MET A 30 53.43 -9.68 2.90
C MET A 30 53.24 -8.14 2.89
N CYS A 31 53.84 -7.43 3.85
CA CYS A 31 53.64 -5.99 4.06
C CYS A 31 54.98 -5.23 4.17
N ILE A 32 54.96 -3.93 3.91
CA ILE A 32 56.16 -3.08 3.96
C ILE A 32 56.36 -2.51 5.38
N LYS A 33 57.61 -2.53 5.86
CA LYS A 33 58.04 -1.91 7.13
C LYS A 33 59.45 -1.31 7.06
N ASP A 34 59.77 -0.44 8.01
CA ASP A 34 61.10 0.12 8.28
C ASP A 34 62.11 -1.01 8.58
N LYS A 35 63.40 -0.76 8.30
CA LYS A 35 64.50 -1.67 8.69
C LYS A 35 64.91 -1.38 10.14
N GLU A 36 65.14 -2.43 10.90
CA GLU A 36 65.53 -2.34 12.31
C GLU A 36 66.97 -1.80 12.47
N GLY A 37 67.26 -1.17 13.63
CA GLY A 37 68.57 -0.59 13.94
C GLY A 37 68.79 0.80 13.33
N ASP A 38 70.05 1.12 13.01
CA ASP A 38 70.47 2.46 12.53
C ASP A 38 70.01 2.81 11.09
N LYS A 39 69.24 1.92 10.45
CA LYS A 39 68.80 2.05 9.06
C LYS A 39 67.37 2.61 8.91
N LYS A 40 66.82 3.27 9.93
CA LYS A 40 65.50 3.91 9.84
C LYS A 40 65.40 4.83 8.62
N CYS A 41 64.28 4.74 7.90
CA CYS A 41 63.98 5.69 6.82
C CYS A 41 63.91 7.14 7.35
N LYS A 42 64.21 8.10 6.48
CA LYS A 42 64.31 9.52 6.82
C LYS A 42 63.95 10.42 5.64
N ASP A 43 63.81 11.71 5.90
CA ASP A 43 63.55 12.75 4.89
C ASP A 43 62.29 12.40 4.06
N THR A 44 62.35 12.48 2.73
CA THR A 44 61.27 12.03 1.84
C THR A 44 61.42 10.55 1.48
N LEU A 45 60.59 9.70 2.10
CA LEU A 45 60.49 8.29 1.77
C LEU A 45 59.54 8.10 0.57
N THR A 46 60.09 7.72 -0.58
CA THR A 46 59.31 7.30 -1.75
C THR A 46 59.38 5.79 -1.95
N ILE A 47 58.25 5.11 -1.99
CA ILE A 47 58.16 3.67 -2.30
C ILE A 47 57.29 3.48 -3.55
N LYS A 48 57.78 2.67 -4.50
CA LYS A 48 57.06 2.26 -5.71
C LYS A 48 56.79 0.77 -5.64
N ALA A 49 55.53 0.37 -5.79
CA ALA A 49 55.11 -1.01 -5.72
C ALA A 49 54.33 -1.39 -6.99
N THR A 50 54.76 -2.44 -7.68
CA THR A 50 54.07 -2.97 -8.87
C THR A 50 52.84 -3.81 -8.53
N ASP A 51 52.69 -4.20 -7.26
CA ASP A 51 51.62 -5.05 -6.75
C ASP A 51 50.92 -4.40 -5.54
N MET A 52 49.86 -5.04 -5.03
CA MET A 52 49.14 -4.57 -3.84
C MET A 52 49.90 -4.99 -2.56
N GLN A 53 50.77 -4.12 -2.05
CA GLN A 53 51.52 -4.36 -0.82
C GLN A 53 51.06 -3.39 0.28
N PRO A 54 50.42 -3.87 1.37
CA PRO A 54 50.01 -3.03 2.50
C PRO A 54 51.21 -2.56 3.32
N LEU A 55 51.01 -1.51 4.12
CA LEU A 55 51.96 -1.15 5.18
C LEU A 55 51.67 -2.02 6.41
N CYS A 56 52.71 -2.57 7.03
CA CYS A 56 52.56 -3.40 8.21
C CYS A 56 51.93 -2.64 9.40
N GLU A 57 51.35 -3.39 10.32
CA GLU A 57 51.15 -2.89 11.69
C GLU A 57 52.49 -2.37 12.24
N GLY A 58 52.50 -1.12 12.72
CA GLY A 58 53.70 -0.45 13.24
C GLY A 58 54.80 -0.16 12.22
N ALA A 59 54.52 -0.21 10.90
CA ALA A 59 55.51 -0.15 9.82
C ALA A 59 56.65 0.87 10.01
N PHE A 60 56.33 2.10 10.39
CA PHE A 60 57.24 3.23 10.63
C PHE A 60 56.94 3.89 11.99
N MET A 61 56.52 3.10 12.98
CA MET A 61 56.20 3.58 14.32
C MET A 61 57.42 4.24 14.99
N ASP A 62 57.18 5.36 15.66
CA ASP A 62 58.18 6.23 16.29
C ASP A 62 59.34 6.60 15.35
N ASN A 63 59.09 6.67 14.04
CA ASN A 63 60.05 7.20 13.07
C ASN A 63 59.96 8.73 13.03
N VAL A 64 60.78 9.37 13.87
CA VAL A 64 60.92 10.84 13.98
C VAL A 64 61.88 11.45 12.94
N LEU A 65 62.20 10.71 11.86
CA LEU A 65 63.14 11.13 10.81
C LEU A 65 62.48 11.31 9.44
N ILE A 66 61.37 10.60 9.15
CA ILE A 66 60.59 10.81 7.93
C ILE A 66 59.86 12.16 8.03
N THR A 67 59.99 12.99 6.99
CA THR A 67 59.26 14.26 6.84
C THR A 67 58.16 14.17 5.77
N SER A 68 58.34 13.33 4.75
CA SER A 68 57.34 13.10 3.71
C SER A 68 57.28 11.63 3.33
N PHE A 69 56.06 11.10 3.19
CA PHE A 69 55.82 9.73 2.73
C PHE A 69 55.08 9.74 1.40
N VAL A 70 55.66 9.15 0.36
CA VAL A 70 55.09 9.06 -0.99
C VAL A 70 55.01 7.60 -1.42
N TYR A 71 53.81 7.03 -1.46
CA TYR A 71 53.59 5.68 -1.95
C TYR A 71 52.96 5.68 -3.34
N MET A 72 53.52 4.84 -4.22
CA MET A 72 53.04 4.64 -5.59
C MET A 72 52.74 3.15 -5.84
N PRO A 73 51.66 2.59 -5.26
CA PRO A 73 51.19 1.25 -5.54
C PRO A 73 50.43 1.17 -6.87
N ALA A 74 50.35 -0.03 -7.46
CA ALA A 74 49.55 -0.29 -8.65
C ALA A 74 48.03 -0.37 -8.37
N GLN A 75 47.63 -0.57 -7.12
CA GLN A 75 46.24 -0.70 -6.66
C GLN A 75 46.02 0.11 -5.36
N LYS A 76 44.80 0.13 -4.83
CA LYS A 76 44.53 0.74 -3.51
C LYS A 76 45.35 0.03 -2.42
N VAL A 77 45.77 0.75 -1.38
CA VAL A 77 46.60 0.22 -0.28
C VAL A 77 45.88 0.20 1.07
N GLU A 78 46.12 -0.83 1.87
CA GLU A 78 45.83 -0.84 3.30
C GLU A 78 47.02 -0.32 4.12
N ILE A 79 46.76 0.61 5.03
CA ILE A 79 47.74 1.09 6.02
C ILE A 79 47.45 0.41 7.35
N GLY A 80 48.34 -0.48 7.81
CA GLY A 80 48.17 -1.20 9.06
C GLY A 80 48.05 -0.31 10.30
N ALA A 81 47.53 -0.88 11.39
CA ALA A 81 47.39 -0.17 12.66
C ALA A 81 48.74 0.37 13.16
N LYS A 82 48.74 1.57 13.75
CA LYS A 82 49.94 2.27 14.27
C LYS A 82 51.07 2.50 13.24
N ALA A 83 50.82 2.36 11.93
CA ALA A 83 51.88 2.38 10.91
C ALA A 83 52.80 3.61 10.94
N PHE A 84 52.31 4.79 11.31
CA PHE A 84 53.07 6.02 11.50
C PHE A 84 52.87 6.61 12.91
N LYS A 85 52.38 5.81 13.88
CA LYS A 85 52.17 6.31 15.24
C LYS A 85 53.48 6.87 15.80
N GLY A 86 53.45 8.09 16.34
CA GLY A 86 54.63 8.77 16.89
C GLY A 86 55.62 9.32 15.85
N ALA A 87 55.29 9.33 14.55
CA ALA A 87 56.11 9.94 13.50
C ALA A 87 56.04 11.48 13.56
N THR A 88 56.61 12.08 14.62
CA THR A 88 56.40 13.49 14.99
C THR A 88 56.87 14.53 13.97
N LYS A 89 57.69 14.15 12.98
CA LYS A 89 58.13 15.03 11.89
C LYS A 89 57.43 14.80 10.55
N LEU A 90 56.51 13.85 10.46
CA LEU A 90 55.81 13.54 9.21
C LEU A 90 54.84 14.67 8.85
N GLU A 91 55.19 15.50 7.86
CA GLU A 91 54.42 16.67 7.43
C GLU A 91 53.37 16.34 6.37
N THR A 92 53.68 15.37 5.49
CA THR A 92 52.88 15.03 4.30
C THR A 92 52.84 13.53 4.04
N VAL A 93 51.66 13.03 3.64
CA VAL A 93 51.41 11.65 3.24
C VAL A 93 50.70 11.67 1.89
N THR A 94 51.31 11.10 0.86
CA THR A 94 50.78 11.04 -0.51
C THR A 94 50.71 9.60 -0.98
N ILE A 95 49.53 9.12 -1.34
CA ILE A 95 49.30 7.75 -1.79
C ILE A 95 48.62 7.78 -3.15
N LYS A 96 49.35 7.40 -4.20
CA LYS A 96 48.76 7.22 -5.53
C LYS A 96 47.84 6.00 -5.52
N ASN A 97 46.80 6.02 -6.36
CA ASN A 97 45.77 4.98 -6.43
C ASN A 97 44.92 4.78 -5.15
N LYS A 98 44.90 5.77 -4.24
CA LYS A 98 43.97 5.88 -3.09
C LYS A 98 44.22 4.87 -1.97
N ILE A 99 43.64 5.17 -0.81
CA ILE A 99 43.66 4.29 0.37
C ILE A 99 42.47 3.32 0.27
N MET A 100 42.69 2.05 0.60
CA MET A 100 41.65 1.01 0.74
C MET A 100 41.08 1.02 2.16
N SER A 101 41.97 1.05 3.15
CA SER A 101 41.66 1.03 4.57
C SER A 101 42.79 1.67 5.38
N LEU A 102 42.44 2.18 6.54
CA LEU A 102 43.35 2.58 7.60
C LEU A 102 43.15 1.64 8.79
N GLY A 103 44.20 1.34 9.54
CA GLY A 103 44.12 0.68 10.84
C GLY A 103 43.99 1.68 12.00
N ASP A 104 43.66 1.16 13.18
CA ASP A 104 43.58 1.96 14.41
C ASP A 104 44.94 2.61 14.73
N GLU A 105 44.89 3.82 15.28
CA GLU A 105 46.05 4.65 15.64
C GLU A 105 47.06 4.92 14.50
N ALA A 106 46.71 4.68 13.22
CA ALA A 106 47.68 4.67 12.11
C ALA A 106 48.56 5.92 11.99
N PHE A 107 48.05 7.11 12.30
CA PHE A 107 48.80 8.38 12.32
C PHE A 107 48.80 9.05 13.71
N SER A 108 48.44 8.32 14.78
CA SER A 108 48.36 8.89 16.14
C SER A 108 49.68 9.55 16.55
N GLY A 109 49.62 10.82 16.99
CA GLY A 109 50.80 11.60 17.38
C GLY A 109 51.67 12.12 16.23
N CYS A 110 51.21 12.10 14.98
CA CYS A 110 51.87 12.80 13.86
C CYS A 110 51.68 14.33 13.99
N VAL A 111 52.33 14.95 14.98
CA VAL A 111 52.13 16.37 15.34
C VAL A 111 52.44 17.36 14.21
N ALA A 112 53.30 16.99 13.26
CA ALA A 112 53.64 17.80 12.09
C ALA A 112 52.70 17.61 10.88
N LEU A 113 51.84 16.58 10.87
CA LEU A 113 51.00 16.25 9.71
C LEU A 113 49.99 17.37 9.47
N THR A 114 50.04 18.01 8.30
CA THR A 114 49.25 19.21 8.02
C THR A 114 47.91 18.91 7.33
N ASN A 115 47.87 17.86 6.52
CA ASN A 115 46.73 17.46 5.70
C ASN A 115 46.77 15.94 5.43
N ILE A 116 45.60 15.36 5.16
CA ILE A 116 45.47 13.98 4.70
C ILE A 116 44.32 13.85 3.68
N ASP A 117 44.56 13.06 2.63
CA ASP A 117 43.55 12.67 1.65
C ASP A 117 42.95 11.31 2.05
N VAL A 118 41.65 11.28 2.31
CA VAL A 118 40.91 10.06 2.68
C VAL A 118 40.06 9.50 1.54
N THR A 119 40.34 9.89 0.28
CA THR A 119 39.55 9.50 -0.90
C THR A 119 39.27 8.00 -0.94
N GLY A 120 38.00 7.64 -0.83
CA GLY A 120 37.53 6.26 -0.97
C GLY A 120 37.50 5.44 0.32
N LEU A 121 37.77 6.05 1.48
CA LEU A 121 37.47 5.49 2.79
C LEU A 121 35.99 5.74 3.16
N THR A 122 35.38 4.74 3.80
CA THR A 122 34.04 4.86 4.42
C THR A 122 34.12 5.04 5.94
N THR A 123 35.25 4.67 6.55
CA THR A 123 35.47 4.68 8.00
C THR A 123 36.80 5.34 8.33
N ILE A 124 36.80 6.26 9.30
CA ILE A 124 38.02 6.72 9.97
C ILE A 124 38.20 5.92 11.27
N PRO A 125 39.27 5.12 11.42
CA PRO A 125 39.44 4.20 12.55
C PRO A 125 39.69 4.87 13.91
N THR A 126 39.71 4.03 14.95
CA THR A 126 39.91 4.43 16.34
C THR A 126 41.23 5.18 16.48
N LYS A 127 41.19 6.39 17.04
CA LYS A 127 42.38 7.22 17.31
C LYS A 127 43.29 7.49 16.10
N CYS A 128 42.78 7.31 14.87
CA CYS A 128 43.61 7.28 13.66
C CYS A 128 44.49 8.54 13.51
N PHE A 129 43.93 9.72 13.82
CA PHE A 129 44.60 11.02 13.82
C PHE A 129 44.63 11.68 15.21
N GLU A 130 44.54 10.89 16.29
CA GLU A 130 44.63 11.42 17.66
C GLU A 130 45.96 12.19 17.85
N GLY A 131 45.90 13.41 18.39
CA GLY A 131 47.08 14.23 18.66
C GLY A 131 47.80 14.77 17.42
N CYS A 132 47.22 14.70 16.21
CA CYS A 132 47.77 15.35 15.02
C CYS A 132 47.54 16.87 15.06
N THR A 133 48.28 17.57 15.93
CA THR A 133 48.00 18.97 16.30
C THR A 133 48.15 19.98 15.17
N SER A 134 48.89 19.67 14.11
CA SER A 134 48.98 20.51 12.90
C SER A 134 47.98 20.16 11.79
N LEU A 135 47.17 19.10 11.96
CA LEU A 135 46.27 18.59 10.91
C LEU A 135 45.08 19.53 10.73
N ALA A 136 45.23 20.54 9.87
CA ALA A 136 44.26 21.61 9.71
C ALA A 136 43.03 21.20 8.89
N THR A 137 43.21 20.26 7.93
CA THR A 137 42.19 19.83 6.96
C THR A 137 42.28 18.33 6.63
N VAL A 138 41.13 17.76 6.29
CA VAL A 138 40.96 16.41 5.72
C VAL A 138 40.22 16.55 4.40
N THR A 139 40.69 15.93 3.32
CA THR A 139 40.12 16.06 1.96
C THR A 139 39.47 14.77 1.48
N ALA A 140 38.48 14.89 0.58
CA ALA A 140 37.68 13.78 0.03
C ALA A 140 36.95 12.93 1.09
N ASN A 141 36.33 13.64 2.04
CA ASN A 141 35.62 13.12 3.20
C ASN A 141 34.12 12.84 2.91
N ASP A 142 33.69 12.99 1.66
CA ASP A 142 32.31 12.89 1.16
C ASP A 142 31.77 11.45 1.09
N ALA A 143 32.65 10.45 1.17
CA ALA A 143 32.29 9.03 1.25
C ALA A 143 32.31 8.46 2.69
N VAL A 144 32.74 9.25 3.69
CA VAL A 144 32.95 8.77 5.07
C VAL A 144 31.63 8.73 5.83
N THR A 145 31.15 7.51 6.10
CA THR A 145 29.91 7.25 6.85
C THR A 145 30.15 7.09 8.35
N THR A 146 31.38 6.77 8.76
CA THR A 146 31.72 6.37 10.13
C THR A 146 33.00 7.04 10.62
N TYR A 147 32.93 7.68 11.79
CA TYR A 147 34.09 8.12 12.56
C TYR A 147 34.13 7.29 13.84
N GLU A 148 35.21 6.55 14.07
CA GLU A 148 35.37 5.75 15.28
C GLU A 148 35.89 6.57 16.47
N GLU A 149 35.94 5.94 17.64
CA GLU A 149 36.30 6.56 18.92
C GLU A 149 37.61 7.36 18.82
N SER A 150 37.57 8.61 19.28
CA SER A 150 38.73 9.53 19.33
C SER A 150 39.47 9.73 17.99
N SER A 151 38.85 9.41 16.85
CA SER A 151 39.47 9.40 15.51
C SER A 151 40.24 10.68 15.14
N PHE A 152 39.79 11.85 15.57
CA PHE A 152 40.45 13.17 15.39
C PHE A 152 40.71 13.90 16.72
N LYS A 153 40.71 13.19 17.86
CA LYS A 153 40.87 13.78 19.20
C LYS A 153 42.18 14.57 19.32
N ASN A 154 42.10 15.79 19.83
CA ASN A 154 43.22 16.75 19.96
C ASN A 154 43.97 17.06 18.65
N SER A 155 43.36 16.84 17.48
CA SER A 155 43.94 17.24 16.19
C SER A 155 43.79 18.75 15.92
N GLY A 156 44.54 19.25 14.95
CA GLY A 156 44.50 20.65 14.50
C GLY A 156 43.23 21.05 13.72
N LEU A 157 42.25 20.15 13.59
CA LEU A 157 41.21 20.24 12.56
C LEU A 157 40.37 21.52 12.71
N THR A 158 40.40 22.36 11.67
CA THR A 158 39.73 23.68 11.67
C THR A 158 38.35 23.65 11.01
N LYS A 159 38.10 22.65 10.17
CA LYS A 159 36.83 22.41 9.49
C LYS A 159 36.71 20.93 9.12
N ILE A 160 35.50 20.40 9.21
CA ILE A 160 35.09 19.17 8.53
C ILE A 160 33.84 19.43 7.70
N THR A 161 33.64 18.64 6.65
CA THR A 161 32.36 18.52 5.95
C THR A 161 31.93 17.07 6.07
N PHE A 162 30.83 16.81 6.76
CA PHE A 162 30.24 15.48 6.87
C PHE A 162 29.53 15.09 5.57
N ALA A 163 29.52 13.79 5.25
CA ALA A 163 28.72 13.25 4.16
C ALA A 163 27.23 13.24 4.56
N ASP A 164 26.31 13.46 3.60
CA ASP A 164 24.87 13.28 3.83
C ASP A 164 24.51 11.82 4.17
N THR A 165 25.41 10.87 3.92
CA THR A 165 25.29 9.44 4.25
C THR A 165 25.95 9.05 5.58
N ILE A 166 26.26 10.02 6.45
CA ILE A 166 26.84 9.73 7.77
C ILE A 166 25.88 8.88 8.62
N ILE A 167 26.43 7.89 9.33
CA ILE A 167 25.68 6.94 10.17
C ILE A 167 26.16 7.05 11.62
N LYS A 168 27.47 7.17 11.84
CA LYS A 168 28.10 7.06 13.16
C LYS A 168 29.21 8.09 13.38
N ILE A 169 29.17 8.72 14.55
CA ILE A 169 30.27 9.49 15.13
C ILE A 169 30.53 8.93 16.54
N GLY A 170 31.64 8.21 16.72
CA GLY A 170 31.99 7.56 17.98
C GLY A 170 32.44 8.52 19.08
N ASP A 171 32.50 8.02 20.31
CA ASP A 171 32.85 8.80 21.50
C ASP A 171 34.16 9.57 21.31
N ASN A 172 34.20 10.81 21.80
CA ASN A 172 35.37 11.70 21.73
C ASN A 172 35.91 12.02 20.32
N ALA A 173 35.24 11.62 19.21
CA ALA A 173 35.82 11.64 17.86
C ALA A 173 36.47 12.97 17.44
N PHE A 174 35.88 14.12 17.79
CA PHE A 174 36.39 15.46 17.47
C PHE A 174 36.74 16.30 18.73
N SER A 175 36.90 15.64 19.88
CA SER A 175 37.25 16.29 21.16
C SER A 175 38.57 17.05 21.04
N GLY A 176 38.63 18.28 21.55
CA GLY A 176 39.84 19.11 21.56
C GLY A 176 40.30 19.67 20.21
N THR A 177 39.52 19.51 19.12
CA THR A 177 39.83 20.06 17.79
C THR A 177 39.78 21.61 17.76
N LYS A 178 40.02 22.21 16.60
CA LYS A 178 40.14 23.67 16.40
C LYS A 178 39.05 24.25 15.50
N MET A 179 37.92 23.55 15.37
CA MET A 179 36.78 24.00 14.59
C MET A 179 36.14 25.26 15.19
N THR A 180 35.73 26.18 14.33
CA THR A 180 35.01 27.41 14.74
C THR A 180 33.50 27.30 14.55
N THR A 181 33.08 26.50 13.57
CA THR A 181 31.67 26.19 13.27
C THR A 181 31.52 24.70 12.98
N ILE A 182 30.40 24.11 13.39
CA ILE A 182 29.99 22.75 12.99
C ILE A 182 28.64 22.84 12.29
N THR A 183 28.50 22.16 11.15
CA THR A 183 27.22 22.03 10.43
C THR A 183 27.01 20.56 10.15
N PHE A 184 25.94 19.99 10.70
CA PHE A 184 25.54 18.61 10.45
C PHE A 184 24.85 18.49 9.08
N PRO A 185 24.87 17.29 8.46
CA PRO A 185 24.14 17.06 7.22
C PRO A 185 22.63 17.01 7.45
N LYS A 186 21.85 16.97 6.37
CA LYS A 186 20.37 16.91 6.41
C LYS A 186 19.84 15.50 6.70
N THR A 187 20.55 14.76 7.55
CA THR A 187 20.29 13.38 7.95
C THR A 187 20.64 13.19 9.42
N ASP A 188 19.89 12.34 10.11
CA ASP A 188 20.06 12.06 11.54
C ASP A 188 21.23 11.09 11.77
N VAL A 189 22.17 11.44 12.65
CA VAL A 189 23.33 10.59 12.98
C VAL A 189 22.87 9.48 13.93
N THR A 190 22.44 8.36 13.36
CA THR A 190 21.86 7.21 14.10
C THR A 190 22.70 6.66 15.25
N SER A 191 24.03 6.85 15.21
CA SER A 191 24.94 6.49 16.29
C SER A 191 25.83 7.69 16.65
N PHE A 192 25.29 8.58 17.49
CA PHE A 192 25.97 9.78 17.97
C PHE A 192 26.52 9.53 19.38
N GLY A 193 27.86 9.41 19.48
CA GLY A 193 28.59 9.10 20.72
C GLY A 193 28.69 10.27 21.70
N LYS A 194 29.31 10.01 22.85
CA LYS A 194 29.51 10.97 23.95
C LYS A 194 30.74 11.86 23.72
N GLN A 195 30.72 13.07 24.30
CA GLN A 195 31.89 13.99 24.33
C GLN A 195 32.49 14.30 22.95
N VAL A 196 31.71 14.14 21.86
CA VAL A 196 32.22 14.16 20.48
C VAL A 196 32.91 15.48 20.14
N PHE A 197 32.41 16.60 20.65
CA PHE A 197 32.96 17.94 20.43
C PHE A 197 33.39 18.59 21.77
N GLU A 198 33.74 17.78 22.78
CA GLU A 198 34.27 18.28 24.06
C GLU A 198 35.52 19.16 23.83
N GLY A 199 35.66 20.24 24.59
CA GLY A 199 36.89 21.03 24.66
C GLY A 199 37.24 21.81 23.39
N ILE A 200 36.33 21.96 22.42
CA ILE A 200 36.53 22.83 21.25
C ILE A 200 36.35 24.30 21.66
N ILE A 201 37.36 24.85 22.34
CA ILE A 201 37.42 26.24 22.83
C ILE A 201 37.42 27.32 21.72
N THR A 202 37.40 26.90 20.45
CA THR A 202 37.26 27.75 19.26
C THR A 202 35.85 27.77 18.69
N LEU A 203 34.99 26.80 19.06
CA LEU A 203 33.63 26.67 18.53
C LEU A 203 32.79 27.86 18.98
N THR A 204 32.19 28.58 18.04
CA THR A 204 31.27 29.69 18.33
C THR A 204 29.83 29.31 18.01
N HIS A 205 29.62 28.45 17.01
CA HIS A 205 28.32 28.07 16.50
C HIS A 205 28.26 26.60 16.07
N THR A 206 27.14 25.94 16.33
CA THR A 206 26.84 24.60 15.81
C THR A 206 25.41 24.56 15.27
N ASP A 207 25.21 23.93 14.11
CA ASP A 207 23.90 23.70 13.50
C ASP A 207 23.62 22.21 13.39
N LEU A 208 22.67 21.72 14.19
CA LEU A 208 22.35 20.29 14.33
C LEU A 208 21.50 19.72 13.18
N ALA A 209 20.99 20.58 12.29
CA ALA A 209 20.16 20.20 11.14
C ALA A 209 18.98 19.26 11.52
N GLU A 210 19.05 17.97 11.15
CA GLU A 210 17.98 16.99 11.39
C GLU A 210 18.22 16.09 12.61
N ASN A 211 19.28 16.33 13.41
CA ASN A 211 19.68 15.41 14.47
C ASN A 211 18.67 15.34 15.63
N THR A 212 18.32 14.12 16.03
CA THR A 212 17.29 13.86 17.05
C THR A 212 17.83 13.86 18.48
N MET A 213 19.15 13.93 18.67
CA MET A 213 19.77 13.90 19.99
C MET A 213 21.03 14.76 20.12
N ILE A 214 21.26 15.25 21.34
CA ILE A 214 22.53 15.83 21.78
C ILE A 214 23.08 14.92 22.89
N PRO A 215 24.07 14.05 22.63
CA PRO A 215 24.59 13.11 23.61
C PRO A 215 25.23 13.75 24.86
N GLU A 216 25.57 12.90 25.84
CA GLU A 216 26.25 13.30 27.07
C GLU A 216 27.59 13.99 26.76
N GLY A 217 27.80 15.18 27.35
CA GLY A 217 29.04 15.95 27.23
C GLY A 217 29.36 16.48 25.82
N THR A 218 28.45 16.42 24.85
CA THR A 218 28.74 16.71 23.43
C THR A 218 29.52 18.01 23.19
N PHE A 219 29.17 19.11 23.87
CA PHE A 219 29.87 20.40 23.78
C PHE A 219 30.53 20.81 25.12
N LEU A 220 30.78 19.86 26.02
CA LEU A 220 31.41 20.09 27.33
C LEU A 220 32.69 20.93 27.16
N GLY A 221 32.78 22.07 27.83
CA GLY A 221 33.97 22.94 27.75
C GLY A 221 34.15 23.73 26.44
N CYS A 222 33.13 23.80 25.56
CA CYS A 222 33.13 24.72 24.42
C CYS A 222 32.91 26.17 24.87
N THR A 223 33.91 26.77 25.54
CA THR A 223 33.79 28.06 26.24
C THR A 223 33.39 29.25 25.35
N LYS A 224 33.55 29.17 24.02
CA LYS A 224 33.13 30.20 23.07
C LYS A 224 31.79 29.95 22.38
N LEU A 225 31.18 28.78 22.58
CA LEU A 225 29.91 28.41 21.93
C LEU A 225 28.83 29.37 22.44
N ASN A 226 28.21 30.09 21.50
CA ASN A 226 27.20 31.11 21.80
C ASN A 226 25.88 30.90 21.06
N ASN A 227 25.85 30.03 20.04
CA ASN A 227 24.67 29.76 19.25
C ASN A 227 24.58 28.27 18.86
N VAL A 228 23.47 27.63 19.21
CA VAL A 228 23.10 26.26 18.81
C VAL A 228 21.80 26.35 18.00
N SER A 229 21.85 26.02 16.71
CA SER A 229 20.69 25.94 15.82
C SER A 229 20.39 24.50 15.39
N GLY A 230 19.36 24.30 14.57
CA GLY A 230 18.95 22.98 14.10
C GLY A 230 18.32 22.10 15.19
N THR A 231 17.88 22.70 16.30
CA THR A 231 17.34 21.97 17.46
C THR A 231 15.88 21.55 17.29
N GLN A 232 15.24 21.82 16.13
CA GLN A 232 13.83 21.54 15.86
C GLN A 232 13.46 20.05 15.95
N LYS A 233 14.42 19.14 15.75
CA LYS A 233 14.25 17.69 15.82
C LYS A 233 14.72 17.05 17.14
N VAL A 234 15.41 17.82 17.99
CA VAL A 234 16.08 17.29 19.19
C VAL A 234 15.05 16.79 20.21
N ALA A 235 14.95 15.47 20.32
CA ALA A 235 14.10 14.77 21.28
C ALA A 235 14.79 14.52 22.61
N THR A 236 16.13 14.47 22.63
CA THR A 236 16.93 14.21 23.84
C THR A 236 18.16 15.11 23.94
N VAL A 237 18.41 15.64 25.14
CA VAL A 237 19.64 16.36 25.51
C VAL A 237 20.25 15.66 26.72
N GLY A 238 21.42 15.07 26.53
CA GLY A 238 22.15 14.30 27.53
C GLY A 238 22.75 15.16 28.64
N LYS A 239 23.21 14.51 29.70
CA LYS A 239 23.88 15.17 30.84
C LYS A 239 25.14 15.90 30.40
N ASP A 240 25.44 17.03 31.02
CA ASP A 240 26.66 17.84 30.82
C ASP A 240 26.94 18.26 29.35
N ALA A 241 25.98 18.08 28.42
CA ALA A 241 26.07 18.43 27.00
C ALA A 241 26.50 19.89 26.74
N PHE A 242 26.11 20.84 27.59
CA PHE A 242 26.43 22.28 27.48
C PHE A 242 27.20 22.82 28.70
N LYS A 243 27.67 21.94 29.58
CA LYS A 243 28.47 22.34 30.75
C LYS A 243 29.75 23.05 30.31
N ASN A 244 30.09 24.13 31.02
CA ASN A 244 31.21 25.03 30.69
C ASN A 244 31.12 25.70 29.29
N CYS A 245 29.94 25.74 28.65
CA CYS A 245 29.68 26.64 27.51
C CYS A 245 29.42 28.08 28.00
N GLU A 246 30.47 28.77 28.43
CA GLU A 246 30.42 30.09 29.11
C GLU A 246 29.77 31.24 28.30
N LYS A 247 29.59 31.07 26.99
CA LYS A 247 28.96 32.07 26.10
C LYS A 247 27.58 31.69 25.59
N LEU A 248 27.05 30.50 25.94
CA LEU A 248 25.76 30.03 25.50
C LEU A 248 24.65 30.58 26.42
N GLU A 249 24.35 31.87 26.30
CA GLU A 249 23.37 32.53 27.18
C GLU A 249 21.91 32.24 26.78
N ASN A 250 21.67 31.96 25.49
CA ASN A 250 20.33 31.71 24.94
C ASN A 250 20.30 30.34 24.23
N LEU A 251 19.26 29.55 24.46
CA LEU A 251 19.07 28.24 23.82
C LEU A 251 17.61 28.07 23.37
N ASN A 252 17.40 27.63 22.13
CA ASN A 252 16.09 27.26 21.60
C ASN A 252 15.93 25.73 21.63
N LEU A 253 14.82 25.21 22.17
CA LEU A 253 14.44 23.79 22.12
C LEU A 253 12.94 23.67 21.78
N TYR A 254 12.53 22.58 21.14
CA TYR A 254 11.22 22.47 20.48
C TYR A 254 10.37 21.31 21.01
N GLU A 255 9.11 21.24 20.58
CA GLU A 255 8.10 20.25 21.02
C GLU A 255 8.56 18.77 21.04
N PRO A 256 9.43 18.26 20.13
CA PRO A 256 9.89 16.87 20.20
C PRO A 256 10.69 16.49 21.46
N LEU A 257 11.17 17.47 22.24
CA LEU A 257 12.00 17.26 23.43
C LEU A 257 11.25 16.48 24.53
N THR A 258 11.54 15.19 24.66
CA THR A 258 11.02 14.33 25.73
C THR A 258 11.93 14.29 26.95
N THR A 259 13.24 14.46 26.74
CA THR A 259 14.26 14.30 27.80
C THR A 259 15.30 15.40 27.73
N LEU A 260 15.40 16.20 28.80
CA LEU A 260 16.53 17.09 29.06
C LEU A 260 17.21 16.60 30.34
N SER A 261 18.51 16.31 30.26
CA SER A 261 19.35 15.85 31.39
C SER A 261 20.53 16.78 31.68
N ASP A 262 20.78 17.79 30.83
CA ASP A 262 21.71 18.88 31.12
C ASP A 262 21.06 19.88 32.10
N THR A 263 21.82 20.34 33.10
CA THR A 263 21.35 21.30 34.11
C THR A 263 21.28 22.74 33.60
N LEU A 264 21.72 22.98 32.36
CA LEU A 264 21.81 24.26 31.66
C LEU A 264 22.56 25.35 32.48
N PRO A 265 23.76 25.03 33.02
CA PRO A 265 24.38 25.83 34.08
C PRO A 265 24.81 27.24 33.67
N ASN A 266 25.09 27.47 32.38
CA ASN A 266 25.48 28.78 31.84
C ASN A 266 24.37 29.45 31.01
N VAL A 267 23.29 28.72 30.69
CA VAL A 267 22.17 29.27 29.91
C VAL A 267 21.35 30.17 30.82
N LYS A 268 21.09 31.40 30.37
CA LYS A 268 20.27 32.39 31.08
C LYS A 268 18.82 32.34 30.61
N ASN A 269 18.60 32.11 29.31
CA ASN A 269 17.30 32.13 28.66
C ASN A 269 17.11 30.84 27.84
N LEU A 270 16.18 30.00 28.27
CA LEU A 270 15.69 28.86 27.49
C LEU A 270 14.38 29.25 26.80
N PHE A 271 14.35 29.16 25.49
CA PHE A 271 13.16 29.34 24.67
C PHE A 271 12.64 27.96 24.30
N PHE A 272 11.47 27.60 24.83
CA PHE A 272 10.88 26.29 24.65
C PHE A 272 9.57 26.37 23.87
N HIS A 273 9.62 25.88 22.62
CA HIS A 273 8.54 25.93 21.64
C HIS A 273 7.59 24.72 21.71
N GLY A 274 7.48 24.06 22.87
CA GLY A 274 6.55 22.96 23.11
C GLY A 274 5.22 23.41 23.73
N THR A 275 4.25 22.50 23.78
CA THR A 275 2.92 22.71 24.40
C THR A 275 2.81 22.18 25.84
N ALA A 276 3.76 21.36 26.29
CA ALA A 276 3.86 20.81 27.64
C ALA A 276 5.33 20.55 28.03
N SER A 277 5.63 20.44 29.32
CA SER A 277 6.97 20.14 29.83
C SER A 277 7.52 18.81 29.29
N PRO A 278 8.83 18.69 29.00
CA PRO A 278 9.47 17.40 28.76
C PRO A 278 9.19 16.41 29.89
N ALA A 279 9.09 15.13 29.55
CA ALA A 279 8.78 14.04 30.48
C ALA A 279 9.93 13.76 31.47
N THR A 280 11.17 14.06 31.08
CA THR A 280 12.37 13.96 31.94
C THR A 280 13.11 15.29 31.99
N LEU A 281 13.39 15.76 33.21
CA LEU A 281 14.14 16.98 33.53
C LEU A 281 15.15 16.69 34.65
N PRO A 282 16.25 17.44 34.77
CA PRO A 282 17.17 17.29 35.89
C PRO A 282 16.57 17.89 37.18
N ASN A 283 16.93 17.31 38.34
CA ASN A 283 16.49 17.79 39.64
C ASN A 283 17.13 19.13 40.04
N ASP A 284 18.28 19.44 39.44
CA ASP A 284 19.18 20.55 39.70
C ASP A 284 19.33 21.47 38.47
N LEU A 285 18.24 21.65 37.71
CA LEU A 285 18.16 22.66 36.65
C LEU A 285 18.54 24.05 37.21
N ASN A 286 19.32 24.81 36.44
CA ASN A 286 19.81 26.13 36.81
C ASN A 286 18.69 27.00 37.39
N SER A 287 18.80 27.36 38.67
CA SER A 287 17.78 28.08 39.42
C SER A 287 17.60 29.53 38.97
N ASP A 288 18.58 30.08 38.24
CA ASP A 288 18.52 31.41 37.64
C ASP A 288 18.02 31.42 36.18
N LEU A 289 17.73 30.24 35.60
CA LEU A 289 17.24 30.09 34.24
C LEU A 289 15.85 30.73 34.05
N ARG A 290 15.69 31.45 32.94
CA ARG A 290 14.41 31.99 32.47
C ARG A 290 13.88 31.11 31.36
N VAL A 291 12.71 30.49 31.57
CA VAL A 291 12.07 29.60 30.58
C VAL A 291 10.92 30.33 29.90
N TYR A 292 11.10 30.69 28.63
CA TYR A 292 10.11 31.35 27.78
C TYR A 292 9.33 30.32 26.97
N VAL A 293 8.00 30.42 27.00
CA VAL A 293 7.08 29.52 26.28
C VAL A 293 5.98 30.31 25.59
N THR A 294 5.34 29.74 24.56
CA THR A 294 4.16 30.37 23.94
C THR A 294 2.93 30.32 24.86
N GLU A 295 1.91 31.14 24.58
CA GLU A 295 0.60 31.07 25.26
C GLU A 295 -0.03 29.66 25.21
N LYS A 296 0.25 28.87 24.16
CA LYS A 296 -0.22 27.48 23.97
C LYS A 296 0.34 26.49 25.00
N TYR A 297 1.41 26.85 25.72
CA TYR A 297 1.97 25.99 26.75
C TYR A 297 0.98 25.82 27.92
N THR A 298 0.59 24.58 28.18
CA THR A 298 -0.53 24.24 29.08
C THR A 298 -0.17 24.30 30.57
N GLY A 299 1.10 24.14 30.91
CA GLY A 299 1.60 24.20 32.29
C GLY A 299 1.89 25.62 32.80
N SER A 300 2.07 25.75 34.11
CA SER A 300 2.61 26.96 34.77
C SER A 300 4.10 26.83 35.14
N GLN A 301 4.68 25.65 34.97
CA GLN A 301 6.06 25.32 35.32
C GLN A 301 6.77 24.50 34.23
N PHE A 302 8.09 24.55 34.25
CA PHE A 302 9.02 23.70 33.51
C PHE A 302 9.98 23.11 34.55
N GLY A 303 9.72 21.87 34.96
CA GLY A 303 10.29 21.31 36.18
C GLY A 303 9.84 22.11 37.41
N VAL A 304 10.80 22.58 38.21
CA VAL A 304 10.52 23.44 39.38
C VAL A 304 10.37 24.93 39.04
N LEU A 305 10.87 25.36 37.88
CA LEU A 305 10.87 26.76 37.45
C LEU A 305 9.48 27.16 36.95
N LYS A 306 9.04 28.40 37.23
CA LYS A 306 7.87 28.96 36.55
C LYS A 306 8.21 29.25 35.08
N VAL A 307 7.21 29.23 34.20
CA VAL A 307 7.38 29.64 32.80
C VAL A 307 6.97 31.10 32.59
N LEU A 308 7.60 31.75 31.61
CA LEU A 308 7.31 33.11 31.16
C LEU A 308 6.58 33.01 29.83
N LYS A 309 5.28 33.30 29.81
CA LYS A 309 4.48 33.18 28.59
C LYS A 309 4.72 34.38 27.67
N ALA A 310 5.43 34.16 26.57
CA ALA A 310 5.64 35.14 25.52
C ALA A 310 4.30 35.41 24.79
N LYS A 311 3.90 36.68 24.75
CA LYS A 311 2.70 37.19 24.06
C LYS A 311 3.07 38.02 22.82
N CYS A 312 4.23 37.73 22.23
CA CYS A 312 4.74 38.42 21.05
C CYS A 312 4.04 37.89 19.78
N THR A 313 3.82 38.77 18.81
CA THR A 313 3.31 38.38 17.49
C THR A 313 4.41 37.79 16.62
N ASN A 314 4.06 37.16 15.49
CA ASN A 314 5.03 36.68 14.49
C ASN A 314 5.89 37.79 13.85
N PHE A 315 5.58 39.07 14.09
CA PHE A 315 6.40 40.23 13.68
C PHE A 315 7.25 40.78 14.83
N GLU A 316 7.36 40.04 15.92
CA GLU A 316 8.08 40.41 17.13
C GLU A 316 8.85 39.21 17.68
N CYS A 317 9.86 39.49 18.50
CA CYS A 317 10.59 38.51 19.29
C CYS A 317 10.74 39.02 20.74
N VAL A 318 11.08 38.12 21.66
CA VAL A 318 11.26 38.43 23.08
C VAL A 318 12.49 39.31 23.29
N ASP A 319 12.31 40.41 24.00
CA ASP A 319 13.38 41.31 24.40
C ASP A 319 14.14 40.75 25.61
N VAL A 320 15.31 40.17 25.36
CA VAL A 320 16.24 39.68 26.39
C VAL A 320 17.25 40.72 26.88
N THR A 321 17.15 41.98 26.42
CA THR A 321 18.07 43.06 26.84
C THR A 321 17.86 43.61 28.26
N PRO A 322 16.63 43.72 28.82
CA PRO A 322 16.47 44.09 30.22
C PRO A 322 16.83 42.90 31.13
N ASP A 323 17.42 43.18 32.30
CA ASP A 323 17.68 42.15 33.31
C ASP A 323 16.36 41.72 33.99
N VAL A 324 15.66 40.80 33.35
CA VAL A 324 14.44 40.17 33.86
C VAL A 324 14.81 39.35 35.10
N ALA A 325 14.04 39.40 36.18
CA ALA A 325 14.33 38.53 37.33
C ALA A 325 14.21 37.05 36.94
N PRO A 326 15.04 36.15 37.48
CA PRO A 326 14.94 34.71 37.23
C PRO A 326 13.54 34.13 37.45
N ALA A 327 13.14 33.14 36.65
CA ALA A 327 11.75 32.69 36.63
C ALA A 327 11.29 32.06 37.96
N ALA A 328 12.21 31.42 38.71
CA ALA A 328 11.94 30.96 40.08
C ALA A 328 11.61 32.09 41.08
N LYS A 329 12.10 33.32 40.82
CA LYS A 329 11.97 34.49 41.70
C LYS A 329 10.80 35.40 41.34
N LEU A 330 10.11 35.17 40.22
CA LEU A 330 8.98 35.98 39.78
C LEU A 330 7.67 35.62 40.52
N ALA A 331 6.97 36.63 41.02
CA ALA A 331 5.66 36.53 41.65
C ALA A 331 4.63 37.35 40.86
N GLY A 332 3.45 36.76 40.58
CA GLY A 332 2.46 37.33 39.66
C GLY A 332 2.68 36.96 38.19
N GLU A 333 1.78 37.42 37.32
CA GLU A 333 1.87 37.21 35.87
C GLU A 333 2.88 38.17 35.23
N PHE A 334 4.14 37.77 35.15
CA PHE A 334 5.13 38.48 34.35
C PHE A 334 4.94 38.17 32.86
N THR A 335 4.64 39.18 32.04
CA THR A 335 4.61 39.07 30.58
C THR A 335 5.93 39.61 30.02
N PRO A 336 6.70 38.82 29.23
CA PRO A 336 7.90 39.29 28.55
C PRO A 336 7.63 40.49 27.64
N LYS A 337 8.59 41.40 27.57
CA LYS A 337 8.56 42.50 26.61
C LYS A 337 8.87 41.97 25.21
N CYS A 338 8.18 42.48 24.21
CA CYS A 338 8.40 42.16 22.80
C CYS A 338 9.08 43.33 22.08
N ILE A 339 9.96 43.01 21.14
CA ILE A 339 10.58 43.95 20.20
C ILE A 339 10.22 43.54 18.77
N LYS A 340 10.04 44.52 17.88
CA LYS A 340 9.69 44.26 16.48
C LYS A 340 10.84 43.58 15.75
N CYS A 341 10.50 42.62 14.89
CA CYS A 341 11.42 42.05 13.93
C CYS A 341 11.99 43.13 12.99
N PRO A 342 13.22 42.95 12.47
CA PRO A 342 13.70 43.68 11.31
C PRO A 342 12.73 43.56 10.12
N ASN A 343 12.74 44.53 9.21
CA ASN A 343 11.93 44.47 7.99
C ASN A 343 12.21 43.16 7.22
N ASN A 344 11.14 42.53 6.74
CA ASN A 344 11.12 41.22 6.08
C ASN A 344 11.45 40.00 6.97
N PHE A 345 11.71 40.16 8.27
CA PHE A 345 11.90 39.03 9.18
C PHE A 345 10.62 38.70 9.96
N LEU A 346 10.44 37.42 10.28
CA LEU A 346 9.40 36.92 11.18
C LEU A 346 10.01 36.10 12.31
N SER A 347 9.31 36.06 13.45
CA SER A 347 9.42 34.93 14.36
C SER A 347 8.32 33.90 14.10
N VAL A 348 8.66 32.61 14.22
CA VAL A 348 7.75 31.50 13.86
C VAL A 348 6.52 31.46 14.78
N ASP A 349 6.72 31.72 16.06
CA ASP A 349 5.68 31.74 17.09
C ASP A 349 5.80 32.90 18.10
N GLY A 350 6.73 33.83 17.86
CA GLY A 350 7.02 34.97 18.74
C GLY A 350 7.84 34.62 19.99
N ASN A 351 8.10 33.34 20.26
CA ASN A 351 8.78 32.86 21.47
C ASN A 351 10.27 32.59 21.22
N ASN A 352 10.97 33.52 20.58
CA ASN A 352 12.42 33.46 20.37
C ASN A 352 13.05 34.82 20.71
N TYR A 353 14.37 34.91 20.88
CA TYR A 353 15.10 36.16 21.14
C TYR A 353 15.56 36.89 19.87
N TYR A 354 15.36 36.26 18.71
CA TYR A 354 15.57 36.83 17.38
C TYR A 354 14.45 36.36 16.45
N CYS A 355 14.33 37.00 15.29
CA CYS A 355 13.37 36.61 14.26
C CYS A 355 14.07 35.69 13.25
N GLU A 356 13.64 34.42 13.20
CA GLU A 356 14.37 33.33 12.55
C GLU A 356 14.23 33.29 11.03
N TYR A 357 13.15 33.86 10.48
CA TYR A 357 12.77 33.64 9.09
C TYR A 357 12.90 34.91 8.24
N ASP A 358 13.85 34.93 7.31
CA ASP A 358 14.00 35.97 6.30
C ASP A 358 13.05 35.71 5.11
N MET A 359 12.05 36.57 4.94
CA MET A 359 11.10 36.50 3.84
C MET A 359 11.60 37.15 2.55
N THR A 360 12.77 37.82 2.52
CA THR A 360 13.17 38.73 1.43
C THR A 360 13.14 38.07 0.04
N VAL A 361 13.65 36.84 -0.08
CA VAL A 361 13.62 36.07 -1.34
C VAL A 361 12.18 35.77 -1.78
N CYS A 362 11.35 35.34 -0.84
CA CYS A 362 9.98 34.91 -1.09
C CYS A 362 9.03 36.12 -1.36
N LEU A 363 9.24 37.27 -0.70
CA LEU A 363 8.49 38.51 -0.99
C LEU A 363 8.84 39.08 -2.36
N ALA A 364 10.07 38.87 -2.85
CA ALA A 364 10.45 39.23 -4.21
C ALA A 364 9.73 38.34 -5.25
N ALA A 365 9.47 37.07 -4.95
CA ALA A 365 8.67 36.17 -5.78
C ALA A 365 7.16 36.50 -5.72
N HIS A 366 6.65 36.95 -4.57
CA HIS A 366 5.23 37.23 -4.35
C HIS A 366 4.97 38.71 -4.00
N PRO A 367 5.02 39.65 -4.97
CA PRO A 367 4.99 41.09 -4.71
C PRO A 367 3.67 41.63 -4.12
N LYS A 368 2.59 40.84 -4.13
CA LYS A 368 1.29 41.16 -3.48
C LYS A 368 1.17 40.61 -2.05
N CYS A 369 2.21 39.94 -1.57
CA CYS A 369 2.26 39.29 -0.28
C CYS A 369 2.84 40.20 0.83
N LYS A 370 2.47 39.90 2.08
CA LYS A 370 2.94 40.54 3.31
C LYS A 370 3.64 39.55 4.25
N VAL A 371 3.17 38.29 4.30
CA VAL A 371 3.76 37.19 5.07
C VAL A 371 3.87 35.98 4.16
N CYS A 372 5.09 35.51 3.91
CA CYS A 372 5.31 34.38 3.02
C CYS A 372 6.45 33.49 3.53
N ALA A 373 6.41 32.20 3.20
CA ALA A 373 7.49 31.28 3.48
C ALA A 373 7.54 30.18 2.41
N VAL A 374 8.74 29.80 1.97
CA VAL A 374 9.00 28.69 1.02
C VAL A 374 8.09 28.78 -0.22
N ASP A 375 8.14 29.94 -0.88
CA ASP A 375 7.37 30.29 -2.09
C ASP A 375 5.84 30.13 -1.94
N LYS A 376 5.33 30.40 -0.73
CA LYS A 376 3.90 30.44 -0.40
C LYS A 376 3.56 31.69 0.39
N CYS A 377 2.50 32.38 -0.03
CA CYS A 377 1.94 33.50 0.71
C CYS A 377 0.88 33.03 1.72
N TYR A 378 0.98 33.53 2.96
CA TYR A 378 0.08 33.26 4.07
C TYR A 378 -0.73 34.49 4.50
N GLN A 379 -0.27 35.70 4.18
CA GLN A 379 -1.01 36.94 4.38
C GLN A 379 -0.72 37.91 3.24
N CYS A 380 -1.76 38.45 2.62
CA CYS A 380 -1.62 39.45 1.56
C CYS A 380 -1.38 40.87 2.08
N GLN A 381 -0.98 41.76 1.18
CA GLN A 381 -1.04 43.21 1.40
C GLN A 381 -2.50 43.70 1.50
N GLU A 382 -2.67 44.95 1.93
CA GLU A 382 -4.00 45.56 2.04
C GLU A 382 -4.73 45.59 0.68
N ASN A 383 -6.05 45.33 0.71
CA ASN A 383 -6.90 45.25 -0.48
C ASN A 383 -6.43 44.21 -1.52
N LYS A 384 -5.91 43.06 -1.05
CA LYS A 384 -5.57 41.88 -1.84
C LYS A 384 -6.21 40.63 -1.20
N TYR A 385 -6.64 39.71 -2.05
CA TYR A 385 -7.38 38.52 -1.67
C TYR A 385 -6.49 37.27 -1.67
N LEU A 386 -6.45 36.55 -0.56
CA LEU A 386 -5.74 35.27 -0.46
C LEU A 386 -6.59 34.12 -1.03
N LYS A 387 -6.04 33.35 -1.98
CA LYS A 387 -6.56 32.02 -2.33
C LYS A 387 -5.81 30.98 -1.48
N GLU A 388 -6.44 30.48 -0.43
CA GLU A 388 -5.80 29.60 0.57
C GLU A 388 -5.37 28.23 0.00
N ASP A 389 -5.99 27.79 -1.09
CA ASP A 389 -5.63 26.56 -1.81
C ASP A 389 -4.42 26.73 -2.74
N LEU A 390 -4.11 27.96 -3.17
CA LEU A 390 -2.94 28.30 -3.99
C LEU A 390 -1.80 28.97 -3.19
N PHE A 391 -2.07 29.46 -1.98
CA PHE A 391 -1.15 30.29 -1.21
C PHE A 391 -0.66 31.53 -1.99
N GLU A 392 -1.57 32.17 -2.74
CA GLU A 392 -1.24 33.31 -3.59
C GLU A 392 -2.29 34.44 -3.47
N CYS A 393 -1.83 35.68 -3.67
CA CYS A 393 -2.62 36.89 -3.50
C CYS A 393 -3.01 37.55 -4.82
N PHE A 394 -4.29 37.83 -4.98
CA PHE A 394 -4.87 38.42 -6.19
C PHE A 394 -5.50 39.78 -5.89
N ASP A 395 -5.68 40.61 -6.92
CA ASP A 395 -6.34 41.93 -6.77
C ASP A 395 -7.86 41.82 -6.62
N LYS A 396 -8.42 40.68 -7.04
CA LYS A 396 -9.83 40.30 -6.96
C LYS A 396 -9.92 38.77 -6.98
N CYS A 397 -11.07 38.22 -6.65
CA CYS A 397 -11.37 36.82 -6.94
C CYS A 397 -11.71 36.64 -8.42
N ASP A 398 -11.21 35.57 -9.01
CA ASP A 398 -11.51 35.16 -10.39
C ASP A 398 -12.62 34.10 -10.39
N ASP A 399 -13.12 33.75 -11.59
CA ASP A 399 -14.12 32.70 -11.81
C ASP A 399 -13.88 31.45 -10.95
N GLY A 400 -14.96 30.95 -10.35
CA GLY A 400 -14.96 29.85 -9.39
C GLY A 400 -14.73 30.27 -7.93
N TYR A 401 -14.53 31.56 -7.64
CA TYR A 401 -14.36 32.09 -6.28
C TYR A 401 -15.21 33.35 -6.02
N TYR A 402 -15.55 33.61 -4.76
CA TYR A 402 -16.19 34.83 -4.28
C TYR A 402 -15.38 35.47 -3.14
N SER A 403 -15.56 36.77 -2.92
CA SER A 403 -14.90 37.49 -1.82
C SER A 403 -15.55 37.18 -0.48
N ASP A 404 -14.73 36.79 0.50
CA ASP A 404 -15.10 36.82 1.90
C ASP A 404 -14.45 38.04 2.55
N ASP A 405 -15.27 39.09 2.70
CA ASP A 405 -14.91 40.37 3.31
C ASP A 405 -15.31 40.42 4.80
N SER A 406 -15.60 39.27 5.43
CA SER A 406 -16.07 39.18 6.83
C SER A 406 -15.07 39.70 7.88
N THR A 407 -13.80 39.86 7.53
CA THR A 407 -12.81 40.56 8.36
C THR A 407 -12.13 41.66 7.55
N ALA A 408 -12.16 42.89 8.05
CA ALA A 408 -11.63 44.07 7.37
C ALA A 408 -10.09 44.08 7.16
N THR A 409 -9.40 43.02 7.60
CA THR A 409 -7.93 42.89 7.61
C THR A 409 -7.42 41.58 6.99
N SER A 410 -8.30 40.68 6.56
CA SER A 410 -7.95 39.43 5.87
C SER A 410 -9.02 39.09 4.84
N PHE A 411 -8.90 39.72 3.67
CA PHE A 411 -9.72 39.41 2.50
C PHE A 411 -9.33 38.05 1.91
N LYS A 412 -10.30 37.16 1.73
CA LYS A 412 -10.07 35.81 1.20
C LYS A 412 -10.95 35.52 -0.01
N CYS A 413 -10.45 34.71 -0.94
CA CYS A 413 -11.26 34.13 -1.99
C CYS A 413 -11.73 32.75 -1.57
N LYS A 414 -13.03 32.60 -1.32
CA LYS A 414 -13.67 31.31 -1.04
C LYS A 414 -14.19 30.70 -2.33
N LYS A 415 -14.10 29.38 -2.47
CA LYS A 415 -14.53 28.66 -3.66
C LYS A 415 -16.06 28.62 -3.78
N CYS A 416 -16.58 28.79 -4.99
CA CYS A 416 -17.98 28.52 -5.33
C CYS A 416 -18.27 27.01 -5.35
N LEU A 417 -19.56 26.63 -5.44
CA LEU A 417 -19.93 25.27 -5.82
C LEU A 417 -19.32 24.91 -7.18
N ALA A 418 -18.95 23.64 -7.37
CA ALA A 418 -18.26 23.17 -8.57
C ALA A 418 -19.09 23.33 -9.86
N GLU A 419 -20.41 23.44 -9.76
CA GLU A 419 -21.28 23.75 -10.90
C GLU A 419 -21.35 25.23 -11.30
N CYS A 420 -20.89 26.17 -10.46
CA CYS A 420 -20.94 27.61 -10.73
C CYS A 420 -19.72 28.12 -11.51
N GLN A 421 -19.90 29.15 -12.32
CA GLN A 421 -18.79 29.97 -12.83
C GLN A 421 -18.54 31.17 -11.92
N ASN A 422 -19.60 31.85 -11.46
CA ASN A 422 -19.52 32.90 -10.45
C ASN A 422 -20.59 32.68 -9.37
N CYS A 423 -20.33 33.16 -8.15
CA CYS A 423 -21.24 33.12 -7.02
C CYS A 423 -20.99 34.31 -6.08
N THR A 424 -21.87 34.56 -5.11
CA THR A 424 -21.72 35.65 -4.12
C THR A 424 -21.58 35.18 -2.67
N ASP A 425 -22.04 33.97 -2.36
CA ASP A 425 -22.10 33.42 -0.98
C ASP A 425 -21.63 31.96 -0.89
N GLY A 426 -21.08 31.42 -1.99
CA GLY A 426 -20.67 30.01 -2.08
C GLY A 426 -21.82 28.99 -2.18
N ILE A 427 -23.09 29.43 -2.17
CA ILE A 427 -24.28 28.57 -2.20
C ILE A 427 -25.11 28.81 -3.47
N LYS A 428 -25.18 30.05 -3.96
CA LYS A 428 -25.92 30.44 -5.17
C LYS A 428 -24.98 30.88 -6.28
N CYS A 429 -25.09 30.22 -7.44
CA CYS A 429 -24.44 30.68 -8.66
C CYS A 429 -25.12 31.97 -9.17
N THR A 430 -24.32 32.93 -9.63
CA THR A 430 -24.76 34.11 -10.39
C THR A 430 -24.52 33.96 -11.89
N SER A 431 -23.61 33.07 -12.29
CA SER A 431 -23.47 32.58 -13.67
C SER A 431 -22.99 31.13 -13.69
N CYS A 432 -23.28 30.45 -14.80
CA CYS A 432 -22.95 29.05 -15.02
C CYS A 432 -21.86 28.92 -16.09
N PRO A 433 -20.99 27.90 -16.00
CA PRO A 433 -19.98 27.62 -17.02
C PRO A 433 -20.61 27.41 -18.41
N GLU A 434 -19.80 27.53 -19.46
CA GLU A 434 -20.26 27.32 -20.84
C GLU A 434 -21.09 26.03 -21.00
N ASN A 435 -22.19 26.13 -21.75
CA ASN A 435 -23.16 25.05 -21.95
C ASN A 435 -23.90 24.61 -20.67
N LYS A 436 -24.22 25.56 -19.78
CA LYS A 436 -25.20 25.38 -18.69
C LYS A 436 -26.16 26.58 -18.59
N LEU A 437 -27.34 26.33 -18.03
CA LEU A 437 -28.39 27.33 -17.81
C LEU A 437 -28.57 27.59 -16.30
N LEU A 438 -28.85 28.83 -15.92
CA LEU A 438 -29.09 29.24 -14.54
C LEU A 438 -30.58 29.20 -14.20
N LEU A 439 -30.97 28.49 -13.14
CA LEU A 439 -32.30 28.60 -12.53
C LEU A 439 -32.36 29.88 -11.66
N GLU A 440 -33.10 30.90 -12.09
CA GLU A 440 -33.08 32.25 -11.50
C GLU A 440 -33.46 32.28 -10.01
N ASP A 441 -34.43 31.46 -9.59
CA ASP A 441 -34.97 31.47 -8.23
C ASP A 441 -34.11 30.69 -7.21
N THR A 442 -33.38 29.68 -7.67
CA THR A 442 -32.57 28.77 -6.83
C THR A 442 -31.08 29.03 -6.93
N GLY A 443 -30.61 29.73 -7.97
CA GLY A 443 -29.18 29.97 -8.20
C GLY A 443 -28.41 28.71 -8.60
N LYS A 444 -29.06 27.73 -9.24
CA LYS A 444 -28.45 26.44 -9.62
C LYS A 444 -28.20 26.33 -11.13
N CYS A 445 -27.13 25.66 -11.51
CA CYS A 445 -26.76 25.43 -12.90
C CYS A 445 -27.21 24.05 -13.41
N VAL A 446 -27.96 24.03 -14.51
CA VAL A 446 -28.49 22.83 -15.18
C VAL A 446 -27.93 22.68 -16.60
N THR A 447 -28.12 21.52 -17.22
CA THR A 447 -27.49 21.13 -18.50
C THR A 447 -27.98 21.93 -19.71
N ALA A 448 -27.10 22.11 -20.70
CA ALA A 448 -27.18 23.06 -21.82
C ALA A 448 -28.51 23.17 -22.59
N THR A 449 -29.21 22.06 -22.81
CA THR A 449 -30.19 21.94 -23.90
C THR A 449 -31.59 22.42 -23.53
N GLU A 450 -32.05 22.16 -22.30
CA GLU A 450 -33.43 22.39 -21.89
C GLU A 450 -33.52 22.81 -20.41
N CYS A 451 -34.46 23.70 -20.10
CA CYS A 451 -34.82 23.99 -18.71
C CYS A 451 -35.60 22.80 -18.12
N PRO A 452 -35.37 22.43 -16.84
CA PRO A 452 -36.10 21.32 -16.21
C PRO A 452 -37.60 21.64 -16.06
N SER A 453 -38.41 20.61 -15.89
CA SER A 453 -39.85 20.73 -15.65
C SER A 453 -40.17 21.74 -14.54
N GLY A 454 -41.20 22.56 -14.77
CA GLY A 454 -41.52 23.73 -13.93
C GLY A 454 -40.76 25.01 -14.29
N TYR A 455 -39.90 25.00 -15.32
CA TYR A 455 -39.17 26.19 -15.80
C TYR A 455 -39.26 26.33 -17.33
N TYR A 456 -39.07 27.55 -17.83
CA TYR A 456 -38.97 27.90 -19.24
C TYR A 456 -37.76 28.79 -19.51
N LYS A 457 -37.25 28.78 -20.74
CA LYS A 457 -36.07 29.57 -21.13
C LYS A 457 -36.45 31.03 -21.33
N ASP A 458 -35.71 31.95 -20.71
CA ASP A 458 -35.90 33.38 -20.91
C ASP A 458 -35.51 33.77 -22.35
N THR A 459 -36.45 34.40 -23.07
CA THR A 459 -36.24 34.87 -24.44
C THR A 459 -35.39 36.14 -24.50
N THR A 460 -35.24 36.86 -23.38
CA THR A 460 -34.41 38.06 -23.23
C THR A 460 -33.01 37.77 -22.66
N ALA A 461 -32.81 36.61 -22.03
CA ALA A 461 -31.53 36.20 -21.45
C ALA A 461 -31.25 34.71 -21.75
N THR A 462 -30.46 34.45 -22.79
CA THR A 462 -30.31 33.12 -23.43
C THR A 462 -29.69 32.01 -22.55
N ALA A 463 -29.25 32.32 -21.33
CA ALA A 463 -28.67 31.40 -20.36
C ALA A 463 -29.49 31.27 -19.05
N ILE A 464 -30.70 31.84 -18.97
CA ILE A 464 -31.54 31.84 -17.76
C ILE A 464 -32.82 31.04 -17.97
N CYS A 465 -33.20 30.27 -16.95
CA CYS A 465 -34.47 29.56 -16.83
C CYS A 465 -35.35 30.22 -15.76
N LYS A 466 -36.55 30.65 -16.16
CA LYS A 466 -37.58 31.25 -15.30
C LYS A 466 -38.62 30.24 -14.88
N LYS A 467 -39.16 30.40 -13.67
CA LYS A 467 -40.11 29.45 -13.07
C LYS A 467 -41.52 29.64 -13.64
N CYS A 468 -42.20 28.55 -13.98
CA CYS A 468 -43.62 28.59 -14.35
C CYS A 468 -44.46 29.14 -13.19
N LYS A 469 -45.43 30.01 -13.50
CA LYS A 469 -46.24 30.74 -12.51
C LYS A 469 -47.03 29.81 -11.58
N THR A 470 -46.88 30.00 -10.27
CA THR A 470 -47.57 29.25 -9.22
C THR A 470 -49.10 29.33 -9.35
N GLY A 471 -49.78 28.18 -9.31
CA GLY A 471 -51.24 28.06 -9.38
C GLY A 471 -51.83 27.76 -10.78
N SER A 472 -50.99 27.68 -11.82
CA SER A 472 -51.40 27.33 -13.20
C SER A 472 -51.55 25.82 -13.46
N ASN A 473 -51.04 24.98 -12.55
CA ASN A 473 -50.96 23.52 -12.66
C ASN A 473 -50.20 23.01 -13.90
N CYS A 474 -49.39 23.86 -14.55
CA CYS A 474 -48.47 23.44 -15.62
C CYS A 474 -47.33 22.56 -15.05
N LEU A 475 -46.99 21.47 -15.75
CA LEU A 475 -45.74 20.73 -15.55
C LEU A 475 -44.61 21.30 -16.42
N THR A 476 -44.93 21.77 -17.62
CA THR A 476 -44.06 22.59 -18.48
C THR A 476 -44.86 23.75 -19.07
N CYS A 477 -44.23 24.89 -19.29
CA CYS A 477 -44.88 26.10 -19.81
C CYS A 477 -44.03 26.77 -20.90
N GLU A 478 -44.69 27.49 -21.80
CA GLU A 478 -44.04 28.34 -22.82
C GLU A 478 -43.89 29.79 -22.31
N SER A 479 -44.74 30.18 -21.37
CA SER A 479 -44.71 31.45 -20.64
C SER A 479 -45.52 31.34 -19.35
N ASP A 480 -45.51 32.38 -18.52
CA ASP A 480 -46.28 32.50 -17.26
C ASP A 480 -47.79 32.22 -17.37
N SER A 481 -48.37 32.18 -18.58
CA SER A 481 -49.81 32.02 -18.81
C SER A 481 -50.19 30.92 -19.83
N LYS A 482 -49.24 30.10 -20.29
CA LYS A 482 -49.50 29.05 -21.29
C LYS A 482 -48.74 27.75 -20.97
N CYS A 483 -49.47 26.71 -20.59
CA CYS A 483 -48.92 25.38 -20.33
C CYS A 483 -48.65 24.63 -21.65
N LEU A 484 -47.58 23.86 -21.68
CA LEU A 484 -47.29 22.84 -22.69
C LEU A 484 -47.62 21.42 -22.19
N SER A 485 -47.61 21.22 -20.87
CA SER A 485 -48.10 20.01 -20.20
C SER A 485 -48.61 20.34 -18.80
N CYS A 486 -49.37 19.42 -18.19
CA CYS A 486 -50.00 19.59 -16.88
C CYS A 486 -49.44 18.62 -15.85
N ILE A 487 -49.54 18.99 -14.57
CA ILE A 487 -49.25 18.06 -13.46
C ILE A 487 -50.33 16.97 -13.37
N ASP A 488 -50.01 15.86 -12.72
CA ASP A 488 -50.95 14.77 -12.45
C ASP A 488 -52.25 15.28 -11.80
N GLY A 489 -53.38 14.67 -12.16
CA GLY A 489 -54.72 15.14 -11.80
C GLY A 489 -55.32 16.18 -12.75
N PHE A 490 -54.57 16.66 -13.75
CA PHE A 490 -55.03 17.64 -14.74
C PHE A 490 -54.68 17.21 -16.18
N TYR A 491 -55.53 17.57 -17.14
CA TYR A 491 -55.29 17.42 -18.58
C TYR A 491 -55.19 18.79 -19.27
N LEU A 492 -54.45 18.83 -20.37
CA LEU A 492 -54.22 20.05 -21.15
C LEU A 492 -55.46 20.36 -22.03
N THR A 493 -55.98 21.58 -21.93
CA THR A 493 -57.05 22.11 -22.78
C THR A 493 -56.48 22.60 -24.12
N LYS A 494 -57.35 22.86 -25.10
CA LYS A 494 -56.93 23.41 -26.41
C LYS A 494 -56.41 24.85 -26.29
N GLU A 495 -56.81 25.52 -25.23
CA GLU A 495 -56.45 26.89 -24.87
C GLU A 495 -55.09 26.98 -24.15
N GLY A 496 -54.41 25.84 -23.89
CA GLY A 496 -53.11 25.81 -23.22
C GLY A 496 -53.20 25.97 -21.70
N THR A 497 -54.31 25.56 -21.09
CA THR A 497 -54.54 25.59 -19.63
C THR A 497 -54.77 24.18 -19.08
N CYS A 498 -54.64 24.00 -17.76
CA CYS A 498 -54.78 22.68 -17.12
C CYS A 498 -56.13 22.54 -16.41
N SER A 499 -56.96 21.58 -16.85
CA SER A 499 -58.29 21.28 -16.30
C SER A 499 -58.29 19.95 -15.53
N GLY A 500 -58.96 19.90 -14.38
CA GLY A 500 -58.90 18.74 -13.48
C GLY A 500 -59.65 17.50 -13.99
N CYS A 501 -59.13 16.31 -13.67
CA CYS A 501 -59.72 15.01 -14.01
C CYS A 501 -61.00 14.63 -13.22
N ASN A 502 -61.55 15.57 -12.44
CA ASN A 502 -62.61 15.35 -11.44
C ASN A 502 -63.95 14.86 -12.02
N THR A 503 -64.12 14.90 -13.35
CA THR A 503 -65.28 14.34 -14.06
C THR A 503 -65.31 12.81 -14.06
N ILE A 504 -64.16 12.14 -13.87
CA ILE A 504 -64.07 10.69 -13.78
C ILE A 504 -63.80 10.30 -12.32
N LYS A 505 -64.82 9.76 -11.65
CA LYS A 505 -64.75 9.39 -10.23
C LYS A 505 -63.60 8.39 -10.00
N GLY A 506 -62.66 8.76 -9.12
CA GLY A 506 -61.50 7.92 -8.77
C GLY A 506 -60.32 8.00 -9.74
N CYS A 507 -60.34 8.89 -10.73
CA CYS A 507 -59.24 9.06 -11.68
C CYS A 507 -58.13 9.94 -11.12
N GLY A 508 -56.88 9.48 -11.19
CA GLY A 508 -55.67 10.21 -10.80
C GLY A 508 -54.93 10.86 -11.96
N LYS A 509 -54.99 10.27 -13.17
CA LYS A 509 -54.43 10.85 -14.41
C LYS A 509 -55.39 10.60 -15.56
N CYS A 510 -55.64 11.63 -16.38
CA CYS A 510 -56.56 11.56 -17.51
C CYS A 510 -55.98 12.26 -18.75
N LYS A 511 -56.45 11.85 -19.94
CA LYS A 511 -56.16 12.54 -21.22
C LYS A 511 -57.23 13.55 -21.60
N SER A 512 -58.43 13.40 -21.06
CA SER A 512 -59.59 14.25 -21.32
C SER A 512 -60.58 14.13 -20.15
N ALA A 513 -61.67 14.88 -20.20
CA ALA A 513 -62.77 14.76 -19.23
C ALA A 513 -63.44 13.36 -19.19
N THR A 514 -63.17 12.47 -20.15
CA THR A 514 -63.80 11.14 -20.25
C THR A 514 -62.82 9.97 -20.35
N GLU A 515 -61.51 10.21 -20.54
CA GLU A 515 -60.50 9.15 -20.64
C GLU A 515 -59.53 9.16 -19.46
N CYS A 516 -59.71 8.22 -18.54
CA CYS A 516 -58.75 7.97 -17.48
C CYS A 516 -57.60 7.10 -17.99
N THR A 517 -56.38 7.40 -17.54
CA THR A 517 -55.17 6.61 -17.79
C THR A 517 -54.59 6.00 -16.51
N GLU A 518 -54.93 6.52 -15.33
CA GLU A 518 -54.49 5.96 -14.05
C GLU A 518 -55.51 6.29 -12.95
N CYS A 519 -55.90 5.29 -12.16
CA CYS A 519 -56.87 5.42 -11.07
C CYS A 519 -56.16 5.61 -9.71
N THR A 520 -56.74 6.40 -8.81
CA THR A 520 -56.12 6.70 -7.50
C THR A 520 -56.04 5.48 -6.59
N ILE A 521 -57.15 4.72 -6.48
CA ILE A 521 -57.28 3.53 -5.62
C ILE A 521 -57.74 2.32 -6.43
N ASP A 522 -58.83 2.49 -7.18
CA ASP A 522 -59.52 1.44 -7.95
C ASP A 522 -58.71 0.92 -9.15
N ASN A 523 -59.18 -0.16 -9.79
CA ASN A 523 -58.60 -0.70 -11.01
C ASN A 523 -59.11 0.02 -12.26
N LEU A 524 -58.19 0.43 -13.13
CA LEU A 524 -58.47 0.95 -14.47
C LEU A 524 -59.07 -0.15 -15.34
N GLN A 525 -60.27 0.11 -15.81
CA GLN A 525 -61.08 -0.81 -16.60
C GLN A 525 -60.74 -0.70 -18.10
N PRO A 526 -61.06 -1.71 -18.92
CA PRO A 526 -60.91 -1.62 -20.38
C PRO A 526 -61.69 -0.44 -21.00
N ASP A 527 -62.83 -0.08 -20.40
CA ASP A 527 -63.69 1.06 -20.78
C ASP A 527 -63.17 2.45 -20.33
N LYS A 528 -61.94 2.51 -19.78
CA LYS A 528 -61.28 3.72 -19.25
C LYS A 528 -61.96 4.36 -18.03
N THR A 529 -62.85 3.63 -17.34
CA THR A 529 -63.36 4.01 -16.01
C THR A 529 -62.54 3.38 -14.88
N CYS A 530 -62.77 3.82 -13.65
CA CYS A 530 -62.17 3.25 -12.44
C CYS A 530 -63.23 2.46 -11.66
N LYS A 531 -62.98 1.17 -11.37
CA LYS A 531 -63.88 0.32 -10.54
C LYS A 531 -63.04 -0.63 -9.66
N PRO A 532 -63.52 -1.04 -8.47
CA PRO A 532 -62.72 -1.87 -7.55
C PRO A 532 -62.31 -3.24 -8.11
N ASN A 533 -63.21 -3.91 -8.83
CA ASN A 533 -63.01 -5.27 -9.34
C ASN A 533 -62.87 -5.30 -10.87
N CYS A 534 -62.15 -6.29 -11.40
CA CYS A 534 -62.06 -6.55 -12.84
C CYS A 534 -63.19 -7.47 -13.34
N PRO A 535 -63.61 -7.36 -14.60
CA PRO A 535 -64.62 -8.24 -15.21
C PRO A 535 -64.07 -9.65 -15.52
N GLU A 536 -64.95 -10.61 -15.85
CA GLU A 536 -64.54 -11.95 -16.27
C GLU A 536 -63.52 -11.93 -17.43
N ALA A 537 -62.61 -12.90 -17.45
CA ALA A 537 -61.44 -12.96 -18.34
C ALA A 537 -60.44 -11.79 -18.20
N TYR A 538 -60.51 -10.98 -17.14
CA TYR A 538 -59.49 -10.02 -16.74
C TYR A 538 -59.09 -10.20 -15.27
N PHE A 539 -57.85 -9.86 -14.93
CA PHE A 539 -57.33 -9.82 -13.57
C PHE A 539 -56.67 -8.47 -13.27
N ALA A 540 -56.59 -8.10 -11.99
CA ALA A 540 -55.94 -6.86 -11.58
C ALA A 540 -54.41 -7.04 -11.57
N LYS A 541 -53.71 -6.23 -12.37
CA LYS A 541 -52.25 -6.12 -12.42
C LYS A 541 -51.88 -4.64 -12.36
N ASP A 542 -51.14 -4.22 -11.34
CA ASP A 542 -50.67 -2.83 -11.18
C ASP A 542 -51.79 -1.76 -11.30
N LYS A 543 -52.95 -2.02 -10.66
CA LYS A 543 -54.19 -1.24 -10.77
C LYS A 543 -54.80 -1.16 -12.19
N VAL A 544 -54.47 -2.07 -13.08
CA VAL A 544 -55.06 -2.17 -14.44
C VAL A 544 -55.66 -3.55 -14.65
N CYS A 545 -56.89 -3.61 -15.15
CA CYS A 545 -57.52 -4.87 -15.55
C CYS A 545 -56.88 -5.40 -16.83
N THR A 546 -56.04 -6.41 -16.68
CA THR A 546 -55.28 -7.07 -17.76
C THR A 546 -55.98 -8.35 -18.19
N ALA A 547 -56.02 -8.64 -19.49
CA ALA A 547 -56.69 -9.83 -20.01
C ALA A 547 -55.98 -11.13 -19.60
N CYS A 548 -56.76 -12.18 -19.35
CA CYS A 548 -56.24 -13.53 -19.12
C CYS A 548 -55.68 -14.18 -20.40
N VAL A 549 -54.87 -15.23 -20.23
CA VAL A 549 -54.42 -16.11 -21.32
C VAL A 549 -55.60 -16.68 -22.13
N ASN A 550 -55.36 -16.98 -23.41
CA ASN A 550 -56.38 -17.52 -24.32
C ASN A 550 -57.12 -18.74 -23.75
N ASP A 551 -58.41 -18.84 -24.09
CA ASP A 551 -59.34 -19.87 -23.59
C ASP A 551 -59.45 -19.97 -22.05
N CYS A 552 -59.01 -18.96 -21.29
CA CYS A 552 -59.12 -18.92 -19.84
C CYS A 552 -60.34 -18.14 -19.33
N LYS A 553 -61.11 -18.70 -18.39
CA LYS A 553 -62.27 -18.04 -17.76
C LYS A 553 -61.85 -17.18 -16.58
N THR A 554 -61.02 -17.73 -15.69
CA THR A 554 -60.46 -17.02 -14.53
C THR A 554 -58.96 -17.25 -14.42
N CYS A 555 -58.21 -16.18 -14.20
CA CYS A 555 -56.77 -16.20 -13.99
C CYS A 555 -56.39 -15.25 -12.85
N THR A 556 -55.22 -15.49 -12.26
CA THR A 556 -54.58 -14.60 -11.28
C THR A 556 -53.30 -13.97 -11.81
N GLU A 557 -52.85 -14.39 -12.99
CA GLU A 557 -51.63 -13.94 -13.66
C GLU A 557 -51.76 -14.14 -15.18
N GLU A 558 -50.92 -13.45 -15.94
CA GLU A 558 -51.05 -13.30 -17.40
C GLU A 558 -50.83 -14.59 -18.21
N THR A 559 -50.06 -15.54 -17.67
CA THR A 559 -49.59 -16.73 -18.39
C THR A 559 -50.19 -18.06 -17.92
N LYS A 560 -50.90 -18.06 -16.79
CA LYS A 560 -51.49 -19.26 -16.17
C LYS A 560 -53.00 -19.10 -16.03
N CYS A 561 -53.73 -20.16 -16.33
CA CYS A 561 -55.16 -20.23 -16.13
C CYS A 561 -55.51 -20.97 -14.82
N ALA A 562 -56.52 -20.48 -14.10
CA ALA A 562 -57.09 -21.20 -12.96
C ALA A 562 -58.27 -22.08 -13.39
N VAL A 563 -59.14 -21.58 -14.27
CA VAL A 563 -60.29 -22.33 -14.82
C VAL A 563 -60.41 -22.06 -16.32
N CYS A 564 -60.29 -23.12 -17.13
CA CYS A 564 -60.44 -23.05 -18.58
C CYS A 564 -61.90 -22.77 -18.99
N LYS A 565 -62.09 -22.21 -20.20
CA LYS A 565 -63.40 -22.12 -20.85
C LYS A 565 -63.76 -23.48 -21.46
N ASP A 566 -65.05 -23.80 -21.43
CA ASP A 566 -65.63 -25.02 -22.02
C ASP A 566 -64.98 -26.31 -21.45
N ASP A 567 -65.02 -27.41 -22.21
CA ASP A 567 -64.39 -28.69 -21.87
C ASP A 567 -62.87 -28.76 -22.17
N ALA A 568 -62.16 -27.62 -22.14
CA ALA A 568 -60.71 -27.62 -22.32
C ALA A 568 -59.98 -28.20 -21.10
N LEU A 569 -58.92 -28.98 -21.34
CA LEU A 569 -58.07 -29.59 -20.32
C LEU A 569 -57.00 -28.60 -19.89
N ILE A 570 -56.63 -28.61 -18.60
CA ILE A 570 -55.47 -27.85 -18.12
C ILE A 570 -54.20 -28.71 -18.21
N VAL A 571 -53.07 -28.14 -18.62
CA VAL A 571 -51.76 -28.82 -18.56
C VAL A 571 -51.13 -28.60 -17.19
N GLU A 572 -50.74 -29.68 -16.50
CA GLU A 572 -50.40 -29.66 -15.09
C GLU A 572 -49.30 -28.65 -14.72
N ASP A 573 -48.17 -28.66 -15.45
CA ASP A 573 -47.03 -27.80 -15.16
C ASP A 573 -47.23 -26.35 -15.64
N THR A 574 -47.77 -26.19 -16.86
CA THR A 574 -47.86 -24.87 -17.51
C THR A 574 -49.13 -24.09 -17.14
N LYS A 575 -50.13 -24.75 -16.58
CA LYS A 575 -51.49 -24.23 -16.32
C LYS A 575 -52.14 -23.58 -17.54
N LYS A 576 -51.79 -24.02 -18.75
CA LYS A 576 -52.41 -23.60 -20.01
C LYS A 576 -53.56 -24.53 -20.38
N CYS A 577 -54.57 -23.97 -21.05
CA CYS A 577 -55.73 -24.71 -21.54
C CYS A 577 -55.47 -25.28 -22.93
N VAL A 578 -55.82 -26.55 -23.15
CA VAL A 578 -55.75 -27.24 -24.45
C VAL A 578 -57.07 -27.92 -24.77
N LYS A 579 -57.52 -27.85 -26.04
CA LYS A 579 -58.77 -28.47 -26.50
C LYS A 579 -58.46 -29.80 -27.20
N GLY A 580 -59.15 -30.88 -26.80
CA GLY A 580 -59.01 -32.21 -27.38
C GLY A 580 -58.01 -33.11 -26.66
N ASN A 581 -56.78 -33.19 -27.17
CA ASN A 581 -55.73 -34.11 -26.70
C ASN A 581 -54.61 -33.37 -25.96
N CYS A 582 -53.91 -34.10 -25.09
CA CYS A 582 -52.70 -33.61 -24.43
C CYS A 582 -51.51 -33.53 -25.40
N PRO A 583 -50.58 -32.57 -25.21
CA PRO A 583 -49.35 -32.48 -26.00
C PRO A 583 -48.36 -33.62 -25.69
N GLU A 584 -47.33 -33.79 -26.52
CA GLU A 584 -46.23 -34.74 -26.27
C GLU A 584 -45.63 -34.58 -24.86
N MET A 585 -45.15 -35.68 -24.28
CA MET A 585 -44.72 -35.83 -22.88
C MET A 585 -45.85 -35.73 -21.82
N TYR A 586 -47.12 -35.63 -22.22
CA TYR A 586 -48.25 -35.65 -21.29
C TYR A 586 -49.34 -36.66 -21.73
N PHE A 587 -49.90 -37.39 -20.77
CA PHE A 587 -51.08 -38.23 -20.96
C PHE A 587 -52.34 -37.55 -20.39
N LYS A 588 -53.50 -37.96 -20.90
CA LYS A 588 -54.80 -37.42 -20.48
C LYS A 588 -55.31 -38.14 -19.24
N ASP A 589 -55.47 -37.40 -18.15
CA ASP A 589 -56.24 -37.84 -17.00
C ASP A 589 -57.71 -37.40 -17.19
N ASN A 590 -58.60 -38.39 -17.30
CA ASN A 590 -60.03 -38.15 -17.53
C ASN A 590 -60.80 -37.84 -16.24
N GLU A 591 -60.28 -38.17 -15.05
CA GLU A 591 -60.95 -37.91 -13.78
C GLU A 591 -60.76 -36.44 -13.37
N GLU A 592 -59.52 -35.96 -13.46
CA GLU A 592 -59.11 -34.61 -13.05
C GLU A 592 -59.18 -33.56 -14.20
N LYS A 593 -59.63 -33.94 -15.41
CA LYS A 593 -59.64 -33.11 -16.64
C LYS A 593 -58.30 -32.37 -16.89
N ILE A 594 -57.19 -33.06 -16.67
CA ILE A 594 -55.84 -32.50 -16.67
C ILE A 594 -54.89 -33.35 -17.54
N CYS A 595 -53.89 -32.71 -18.13
CA CYS A 595 -52.78 -33.39 -18.80
C CYS A 595 -51.62 -33.55 -17.81
N LYS A 596 -51.36 -34.79 -17.39
CA LYS A 596 -50.28 -35.18 -16.45
C LYS A 596 -49.04 -35.64 -17.21
N ARG A 597 -47.86 -35.40 -16.64
CA ARG A 597 -46.58 -35.66 -17.33
C ARG A 597 -46.22 -37.15 -17.35
N CYS A 598 -45.62 -37.61 -18.45
CA CYS A 598 -45.02 -38.94 -18.57
C CYS A 598 -43.78 -39.11 -17.67
N THR A 599 -43.36 -40.35 -17.38
CA THR A 599 -42.05 -40.66 -16.75
C THR A 599 -40.89 -40.05 -17.55
N ASP A 600 -39.79 -39.71 -16.85
CA ASP A 600 -38.62 -39.07 -17.45
C ASP A 600 -38.08 -39.81 -18.68
N GLY A 601 -37.68 -39.04 -19.69
CA GLY A 601 -37.20 -39.57 -20.97
C GLY A 601 -38.29 -40.11 -21.90
N CYS A 602 -39.57 -40.12 -21.48
CA CYS A 602 -40.66 -40.59 -22.32
C CYS A 602 -41.32 -39.47 -23.14
N LYS A 603 -41.49 -39.71 -24.45
CA LYS A 603 -42.13 -38.80 -25.41
C LYS A 603 -43.63 -39.07 -25.55
N VAL A 604 -44.02 -40.35 -25.62
CA VAL A 604 -45.42 -40.79 -25.71
C VAL A 604 -45.68 -41.86 -24.66
N CYS A 605 -46.64 -41.64 -23.78
CA CYS A 605 -47.04 -42.59 -22.75
C CYS A 605 -48.57 -42.73 -22.68
N SER A 606 -49.05 -43.91 -22.28
CA SER A 606 -50.48 -44.17 -22.02
C SER A 606 -50.90 -43.83 -20.59
N ASN A 607 -49.96 -43.83 -19.66
CA ASN A 607 -50.11 -43.47 -18.25
C ASN A 607 -48.74 -43.03 -17.70
N ALA A 608 -48.63 -42.80 -16.38
CA ALA A 608 -47.40 -42.34 -15.77
C ALA A 608 -46.18 -43.26 -16.00
N THR A 609 -46.35 -44.59 -16.00
CA THR A 609 -45.23 -45.57 -16.03
C THR A 609 -44.94 -46.14 -17.41
N ASP A 610 -45.94 -46.25 -18.29
CA ASP A 610 -45.85 -47.07 -19.49
C ASP A 610 -45.44 -46.21 -20.69
N CYS A 611 -44.15 -46.26 -21.03
CA CYS A 611 -43.63 -45.50 -22.16
C CYS A 611 -43.73 -46.27 -23.49
N GLN A 612 -44.23 -45.61 -24.52
CA GLN A 612 -44.38 -46.16 -25.87
C GLN A 612 -43.30 -45.64 -26.83
N GLU A 613 -42.82 -44.42 -26.64
CA GLU A 613 -41.76 -43.81 -27.45
C GLU A 613 -40.82 -42.99 -26.54
N CYS A 614 -39.52 -43.23 -26.64
CA CYS A 614 -38.50 -42.50 -25.87
C CYS A 614 -38.01 -41.23 -26.58
N VAL A 615 -37.61 -40.23 -25.80
CA VAL A 615 -36.88 -39.06 -26.31
C VAL A 615 -35.45 -39.47 -26.60
N ALA A 616 -35.02 -39.33 -27.86
CA ALA A 616 -33.65 -39.62 -28.26
C ALA A 616 -32.64 -38.76 -27.45
N PRO A 617 -31.49 -39.32 -27.01
CA PRO A 617 -30.92 -40.61 -27.40
C PRO A 617 -31.30 -41.81 -26.52
N LYS A 618 -32.29 -41.70 -25.61
CA LYS A 618 -32.71 -42.83 -24.78
C LYS A 618 -33.45 -43.89 -25.63
N MET A 619 -33.23 -45.16 -25.31
CA MET A 619 -33.76 -46.33 -26.01
C MET A 619 -34.87 -47.00 -25.19
N LEU A 620 -35.87 -47.58 -25.86
CA LEU A 620 -36.93 -48.33 -25.18
C LEU A 620 -36.43 -49.75 -24.86
N GLU A 621 -36.46 -50.13 -23.59
CA GLU A 621 -36.11 -51.47 -23.13
C GLU A 621 -37.31 -52.42 -23.23
N GLU A 622 -37.15 -53.52 -23.97
CA GLU A 622 -38.23 -54.46 -24.24
C GLU A 622 -38.64 -55.23 -22.98
N GLY A 623 -39.94 -55.21 -22.67
CA GLY A 623 -40.51 -55.88 -21.50
C GLY A 623 -40.58 -55.03 -20.23
N THR A 624 -39.77 -53.97 -20.10
CA THR A 624 -39.87 -53.00 -18.97
C THR A 624 -40.61 -51.72 -19.34
N MET A 625 -40.77 -51.42 -20.64
CA MET A 625 -41.45 -50.22 -21.16
C MET A 625 -40.84 -48.91 -20.64
N ARG A 626 -39.53 -48.91 -20.39
CA ARG A 626 -38.75 -47.78 -19.85
C ARG A 626 -37.66 -47.32 -20.81
N CYS A 627 -37.28 -46.06 -20.67
CA CYS A 627 -36.27 -45.41 -21.49
C CYS A 627 -34.90 -45.43 -20.81
N VAL A 628 -33.94 -46.19 -21.37
CA VAL A 628 -32.58 -46.37 -20.84
C VAL A 628 -31.53 -45.73 -21.76
N GLU A 629 -30.41 -45.27 -21.20
CA GLU A 629 -29.31 -44.67 -21.99
C GLU A 629 -28.38 -45.72 -22.61
N LYS A 630 -28.31 -46.91 -22.00
CA LYS A 630 -27.55 -48.07 -22.45
C LYS A 630 -28.32 -49.33 -22.09
N CYS A 631 -28.25 -50.35 -22.93
CA CYS A 631 -28.83 -51.66 -22.64
C CYS A 631 -28.02 -52.33 -21.51
N GLY A 632 -28.72 -52.88 -20.51
CA GLY A 632 -28.11 -53.60 -19.39
C GLY A 632 -27.72 -55.04 -19.74
N ASP A 633 -27.11 -55.74 -18.77
CA ASP A 633 -26.77 -57.16 -18.91
C ASP A 633 -28.04 -57.98 -19.26
N GLY A 634 -27.90 -58.90 -20.22
CA GLY A 634 -29.00 -59.67 -20.79
C GLY A 634 -29.76 -58.96 -21.93
N PHE A 635 -29.37 -57.75 -22.33
CA PHE A 635 -29.93 -57.02 -23.47
C PHE A 635 -28.85 -56.50 -24.42
N PHE A 636 -29.20 -56.31 -25.69
CA PHE A 636 -28.34 -55.73 -26.73
C PHE A 636 -29.05 -54.60 -27.49
N ASN A 637 -28.26 -53.66 -28.01
CA ASN A 637 -28.74 -52.45 -28.67
C ASN A 637 -29.16 -52.75 -30.13
N VAL A 638 -30.38 -52.35 -30.49
CA VAL A 638 -30.90 -52.35 -31.86
C VAL A 638 -31.08 -50.90 -32.32
N ASP A 639 -30.33 -50.53 -33.37
CA ASP A 639 -30.39 -49.25 -34.09
C ASP A 639 -30.34 -47.96 -33.24
N ASN A 640 -29.76 -48.03 -32.03
CA ASN A 640 -29.78 -46.95 -31.02
C ASN A 640 -31.20 -46.46 -30.67
N LYS A 641 -32.20 -47.36 -30.72
CA LYS A 641 -33.61 -47.04 -30.43
C LYS A 641 -34.27 -48.02 -29.46
N LYS A 642 -33.82 -49.28 -29.44
CA LYS A 642 -34.42 -50.36 -28.64
C LYS A 642 -33.33 -51.22 -27.99
N CYS A 643 -33.63 -51.75 -26.81
CA CYS A 643 -32.83 -52.80 -26.19
C CYS A 643 -33.61 -54.12 -26.24
N ASP A 644 -33.12 -55.06 -27.05
CA ASP A 644 -33.70 -56.40 -27.25
C ASP A 644 -33.01 -57.42 -26.33
N MET A 645 -33.74 -58.44 -25.91
CA MET A 645 -33.20 -59.45 -24.98
C MET A 645 -32.25 -60.43 -25.67
N CYS A 646 -31.11 -60.71 -25.04
CA CYS A 646 -30.21 -61.82 -25.38
C CYS A 646 -30.91 -63.17 -25.22
N MET A 647 -30.40 -64.23 -25.87
CA MET A 647 -30.92 -65.59 -25.62
C MET A 647 -30.74 -66.04 -24.16
N ASP A 648 -31.55 -67.04 -23.80
CA ASP A 648 -31.58 -67.62 -22.46
C ASP A 648 -30.18 -67.97 -21.94
N ASN A 649 -29.96 -67.69 -20.66
CA ASN A 649 -28.71 -67.92 -19.93
C ASN A 649 -27.48 -67.14 -20.43
N CYS A 650 -27.64 -66.26 -21.43
CA CYS A 650 -26.59 -65.34 -21.85
C CYS A 650 -26.57 -64.04 -21.01
N MET A 651 -25.39 -63.60 -20.59
CA MET A 651 -25.18 -62.37 -19.82
C MET A 651 -24.86 -61.18 -20.73
N THR A 652 -24.03 -61.38 -21.76
CA THR A 652 -23.73 -60.35 -22.77
C THR A 652 -23.74 -60.96 -24.17
N CYS A 653 -24.47 -60.34 -25.09
CA CYS A 653 -24.54 -60.73 -26.49
C CYS A 653 -24.42 -59.51 -27.40
N ALA A 654 -23.81 -59.67 -28.57
CA ALA A 654 -23.89 -58.71 -29.68
C ALA A 654 -25.13 -58.93 -30.56
N ALA A 655 -25.75 -60.11 -30.52
CA ALA A 655 -26.96 -60.46 -31.26
C ALA A 655 -27.69 -61.63 -30.57
N LYS A 656 -29.00 -61.75 -30.79
CA LYS A 656 -29.88 -62.73 -30.12
C LYS A 656 -29.36 -64.18 -30.14
N GLU A 657 -28.83 -64.65 -31.28
CA GLU A 657 -28.42 -66.05 -31.49
C GLU A 657 -26.99 -66.39 -31.03
N LYS A 658 -26.22 -65.42 -30.52
CA LYS A 658 -24.80 -65.60 -30.16
C LYS A 658 -24.51 -65.03 -28.78
N CYS A 659 -23.93 -65.85 -27.89
CA CYS A 659 -23.52 -65.39 -26.58
C CYS A 659 -22.02 -65.14 -26.51
N ASP A 660 -21.63 -63.97 -26.02
CA ASP A 660 -20.22 -63.63 -25.79
C ASP A 660 -19.78 -64.00 -24.36
N LYS A 661 -20.71 -64.01 -23.39
CA LYS A 661 -20.48 -64.46 -22.01
C LYS A 661 -21.74 -64.99 -21.34
N CYS A 662 -21.66 -66.19 -20.78
CA CYS A 662 -22.75 -66.84 -20.04
C CYS A 662 -23.01 -66.20 -18.67
N LYS A 663 -24.23 -66.36 -18.15
CA LYS A 663 -24.58 -66.04 -16.75
C LYS A 663 -23.86 -67.01 -15.80
N GLU A 664 -23.72 -66.63 -14.53
CA GLU A 664 -23.07 -67.49 -13.53
C GLU A 664 -23.72 -68.88 -13.44
N ASN A 665 -22.88 -69.90 -13.26
CA ASN A 665 -23.24 -71.33 -13.27
C ASN A 665 -23.64 -71.92 -14.64
N TYR A 666 -23.44 -71.20 -15.74
CA TYR A 666 -23.56 -71.73 -17.10
C TYR A 666 -22.20 -71.75 -17.82
N PHE A 667 -21.99 -72.78 -18.63
CA PHE A 667 -20.74 -73.06 -19.34
C PHE A 667 -20.88 -72.77 -20.82
N MET A 668 -19.86 -72.16 -21.43
CA MET A 668 -19.86 -71.90 -22.87
C MET A 668 -19.54 -73.18 -23.66
N SER A 669 -20.46 -73.55 -24.54
CA SER A 669 -20.31 -74.62 -25.53
C SER A 669 -20.54 -74.01 -26.90
N GLU A 670 -19.46 -73.84 -27.67
CA GLU A 670 -19.42 -73.05 -28.91
C GLU A 670 -19.86 -71.59 -28.67
N ASP A 671 -21.00 -71.16 -29.23
CA ASP A 671 -21.58 -69.81 -29.05
C ASP A 671 -22.81 -69.83 -28.09
N LYS A 672 -23.07 -70.94 -27.37
CA LYS A 672 -24.25 -71.13 -26.51
C LYS A 672 -23.89 -71.48 -25.06
N CYS A 673 -24.78 -71.12 -24.14
CA CYS A 673 -24.64 -71.34 -22.70
C CYS A 673 -25.47 -72.55 -22.24
N VAL A 674 -24.79 -73.57 -21.72
CA VAL A 674 -25.38 -74.81 -21.21
C VAL A 674 -25.15 -74.95 -19.70
N ASP A 675 -26.07 -75.58 -18.99
CA ASP A 675 -25.99 -75.80 -17.53
C ASP A 675 -25.02 -76.94 -17.15
N MET A 676 -24.76 -77.87 -18.06
CA MET A 676 -23.79 -78.95 -17.92
C MET A 676 -23.09 -79.23 -19.26
N CYS A 677 -21.80 -79.54 -19.22
CA CYS A 677 -21.07 -79.94 -20.43
C CYS A 677 -21.56 -81.31 -20.95
N PRO A 678 -21.78 -81.45 -22.28
CA PRO A 678 -22.29 -82.67 -22.89
C PRO A 678 -21.25 -83.81 -22.86
N GLU A 679 -21.69 -85.06 -23.07
CA GLU A 679 -20.79 -86.23 -23.09
C GLU A 679 -19.56 -86.04 -23.99
N LYS A 680 -18.41 -86.53 -23.54
CA LYS A 680 -17.07 -86.34 -24.16
C LYS A 680 -16.49 -84.93 -24.03
N TYR A 681 -17.18 -84.00 -23.36
CA TYR A 681 -16.65 -82.71 -22.94
C TYR A 681 -16.62 -82.62 -21.41
N PHE A 682 -15.66 -81.88 -20.87
CA PHE A 682 -15.52 -81.61 -19.44
C PHE A 682 -15.48 -80.10 -19.19
N GLU A 683 -15.89 -79.67 -18.01
CA GLU A 683 -15.82 -78.27 -17.60
C GLU A 683 -14.36 -77.85 -17.38
N LYS A 684 -13.97 -76.71 -17.95
CA LYS A 684 -12.68 -76.08 -17.68
C LYS A 684 -12.77 -74.57 -17.85
N GLN A 685 -12.68 -73.85 -16.73
CA GLN A 685 -12.67 -72.37 -16.66
C GLN A 685 -13.91 -71.72 -17.32
N GLY A 686 -15.10 -72.27 -17.08
CA GLY A 686 -16.38 -71.76 -17.60
C GLY A 686 -16.68 -72.17 -19.04
N LYS A 687 -15.91 -73.09 -19.63
CA LYS A 687 -16.09 -73.60 -21.00
C LYS A 687 -16.08 -75.13 -21.02
N CYS A 688 -16.76 -75.70 -22.01
CA CYS A 688 -16.73 -77.14 -22.26
C CYS A 688 -15.59 -77.50 -23.22
N GLU A 689 -14.53 -78.14 -22.72
CA GLU A 689 -13.41 -78.63 -23.53
C GLU A 689 -13.58 -80.12 -23.87
N LYS A 690 -13.18 -80.53 -25.09
CA LYS A 690 -13.31 -81.91 -25.56
C LYS A 690 -12.22 -82.81 -24.95
N CYS A 691 -12.61 -83.98 -24.43
CA CYS A 691 -11.67 -84.98 -23.93
C CYS A 691 -10.82 -85.62 -25.06
N LYS A 692 -9.60 -86.06 -24.73
CA LYS A 692 -8.66 -86.68 -25.71
C LYS A 692 -9.05 -88.14 -26.00
N ASP A 693 -8.92 -88.56 -27.26
CA ASP A 693 -9.38 -89.87 -27.73
C ASP A 693 -8.54 -91.08 -27.21
N THR A 694 -7.45 -90.86 -26.48
CA THR A 694 -6.52 -91.92 -26.01
C THR A 694 -6.86 -92.52 -24.63
N TYR A 695 -7.90 -92.05 -23.95
CA TYR A 695 -8.32 -92.58 -22.64
C TYR A 695 -9.34 -93.73 -22.79
N ASN A 696 -9.18 -94.82 -22.03
CA ASN A 696 -10.01 -96.03 -22.15
C ASN A 696 -11.47 -95.90 -21.66
N THR A 697 -11.85 -94.77 -21.09
CA THR A 697 -13.25 -94.45 -20.71
C THR A 697 -13.54 -92.99 -21.05
N PRO A 698 -14.64 -92.67 -21.76
CA PRO A 698 -14.97 -91.29 -22.09
C PRO A 698 -15.56 -90.54 -20.89
N CYS A 699 -15.30 -89.23 -20.85
CA CYS A 699 -15.88 -88.29 -19.89
C CYS A 699 -17.42 -88.29 -19.97
N LYS A 700 -18.06 -88.31 -18.80
CA LYS A 700 -19.51 -88.25 -18.61
C LYS A 700 -19.97 -86.81 -18.43
N GLN A 701 -21.28 -86.59 -18.60
CA GLN A 701 -21.92 -85.30 -18.36
C GLN A 701 -21.62 -84.79 -16.94
N GLY A 702 -21.04 -83.59 -16.85
CA GLY A 702 -20.70 -82.94 -15.58
C GLY A 702 -19.30 -83.21 -15.04
N ASP A 703 -18.44 -83.95 -15.74
CA ASP A 703 -17.03 -84.13 -15.33
C ASP A 703 -16.25 -82.80 -15.37
N THR A 704 -15.37 -82.57 -14.39
CA THR A 704 -14.55 -81.34 -14.24
C THR A 704 -13.05 -81.56 -14.46
N GLU A 705 -12.59 -82.81 -14.51
CA GLU A 705 -11.21 -83.19 -14.81
C GLU A 705 -11.16 -84.60 -15.42
N CYS A 706 -10.13 -84.88 -16.23
CA CYS A 706 -10.15 -86.01 -17.16
C CYS A 706 -9.59 -87.35 -16.60
N GLU A 707 -9.19 -87.44 -15.32
CA GLU A 707 -8.24 -88.50 -14.87
C GLU A 707 -8.58 -89.35 -13.62
N VAL A 708 -9.71 -89.15 -12.91
CA VAL A 708 -9.90 -89.82 -11.59
C VAL A 708 -10.85 -91.04 -11.59
N CYS A 709 -10.39 -92.12 -10.94
CA CYS A 709 -11.22 -93.19 -10.41
C CYS A 709 -10.75 -93.59 -8.99
N MET A 710 -11.69 -93.78 -8.05
CA MET A 710 -11.57 -94.42 -6.71
C MET A 710 -11.10 -93.64 -5.44
N ASN A 711 -12.07 -93.46 -4.52
CA ASN A 711 -12.08 -93.80 -3.07
C ASN A 711 -11.41 -92.95 -1.93
N LYS A 712 -12.21 -92.81 -0.85
CA LYS A 712 -11.91 -92.66 0.61
C LYS A 712 -11.23 -91.39 1.20
N SER A 713 -12.02 -90.70 2.03
CA SER A 713 -11.74 -90.33 3.45
C SER A 713 -10.43 -89.64 3.86
N GLY A 714 -10.52 -88.43 4.42
CA GLY A 714 -9.64 -88.00 5.52
C GLY A 714 -9.10 -86.55 5.49
N THR A 715 -9.79 -85.65 6.17
CA THR A 715 -9.24 -84.60 7.07
C THR A 715 -7.78 -84.06 6.91
N LEU A 716 -7.71 -82.74 6.66
CA LEU A 716 -7.03 -81.70 7.49
C LEU A 716 -5.54 -81.32 7.21
N LYS A 717 -5.23 -80.02 7.44
CA LYS A 717 -3.89 -79.37 7.62
C LYS A 717 -3.04 -79.12 6.34
N VAL A 718 -2.09 -78.16 6.26
CA VAL A 718 -1.70 -76.97 7.07
C VAL A 718 -0.90 -75.97 6.19
N LEU A 719 -0.71 -74.74 6.67
CA LEU A 719 0.01 -73.60 6.06
C LEU A 719 1.50 -73.83 5.66
N VAL A 720 1.87 -73.16 4.56
CA VAL A 720 3.01 -72.23 4.33
C VAL A 720 4.42 -72.64 4.80
N VAL A 721 5.36 -72.70 3.84
CA VAL A 721 6.82 -72.74 4.06
C VAL A 721 7.56 -71.82 3.07
N ALA A 722 8.08 -70.69 3.59
CA ALA A 722 9.39 -70.07 3.30
C ALA A 722 9.76 -69.68 1.83
N LEU A 723 10.88 -69.00 1.46
CA LEU A 723 12.15 -68.53 2.06
C LEU A 723 12.50 -67.15 1.39
N VAL A 724 13.01 -66.09 2.07
CA VAL A 724 14.45 -65.72 2.27
C VAL A 724 15.19 -65.37 0.95
N PHE A 725 16.09 -64.38 0.75
CA PHE A 725 16.79 -63.30 1.51
C PHE A 725 17.45 -62.36 0.46
N VAL A 726 18.03 -61.17 0.71
CA VAL A 726 17.92 -60.11 1.74
C VAL A 726 18.69 -58.86 1.22
N LEU A 727 18.50 -57.67 1.82
CA LEU A 727 19.48 -56.56 1.78
C LEU A 727 20.13 -56.47 3.17
N MET A 728 21.46 -56.58 3.25
CA MET A 728 22.20 -56.81 4.50
C MET A 728 22.61 -55.51 5.22
N ILE A 729 22.54 -55.56 6.56
CA ILE A 729 23.59 -55.18 7.55
C ILE A 729 24.24 -53.79 7.32
N ALA A 730 23.97 -52.74 8.11
CA ALA A 730 24.06 -52.56 9.58
C ALA A 730 25.50 -52.50 10.14
N PHE A 731 25.95 -51.30 10.52
CA PHE A 731 26.67 -51.01 11.76
C PHE A 731 26.53 -49.52 12.11
#